data_AF-A0A7C5XKD5-F1
#
_entry.id   AF-A0A7C5XKD5-F1
#
_cell.length_a   1.000
_cell.length_b   1.000
_cell.length_c   1.000
_cell.angle_alpha   90.00
_cell.angle_beta   90.00
_cell.angle_gamma   90.00
#
_symmetry.space_group_name_H-M   'P 1'
#
loop_
_entity.id
_entity.type
_entity.pdbx_description
1 polymer ?
#
loop_
_entity_poly.entity_id
_entity_poly.type
_entity_poly.pdbx_seq_one_letter_code
_entity_poly.pdbx_strand_id
1 'polypeptide(L)'
;MTAGDSEQAKENAELNKPVGLSSPERKCAIEGGIKVCVVTDTPRDGFDGSTILAELDVSDEDGKRGYCVIEFRRKDGKDYARFFITISGYKGKRERIINDPIKNVNKLLSTLRAIIKAGNGPEGVPSPSGGIANLIKEVMERAYGIRKPEQQGRSEGPQGIELPEEVREGENDRFVATRDFDYDKGTFSIIIKDREQPGKEVSIIFRLVRKGQTKVYVYISIYSNGKRVLEDRDLPIMEIMKAIRRELNTKAIRNDGPIADFIGRVYSLVIKEAEKLRRELIKQLRKKLFNKLRGAQEFLANPLRYIVTYVLGLKHYGDEIAKKAGVLTIATAWLPDEYHAHCAITGPSSGGKTNLLKALYECTPKSVVLGGVLRASSSPKALFYAGRREEVGKAIRHVLEVHHKVVFYAEPTMFYNNTPEGSLARELFKLLLSDTEEGEVLCHEAVDPDKLVYRQYCIDGRPVVITTIPDENLTSLRGQELARLLPVSIDLNPEVEPEALRFIRRKSRFKEEFKRRALLARFFLSLMPIVESVELDEEADRFIDDLLMSYIGGERIEKHIRRAEQDLESLAAAYELLNYTAKLIQEGKKPPRKLEKLIVGKEAVKYVWEILKDAFEAKIYASPLKGDKARIYKLIRDRGGPVRAAEILEAVSLSKKTVYTILRELLDEGRIIQCGRGIYAVPGKCGQSITNYMNEKQNNAQQGGEGDGPQ
;
A
#
# COMPACT_ATOMS: atom_id res chain seq x y z
N MET A 1 -40.17 22.64 -57.34
CA MET A 1 -41.07 23.05 -56.24
C MET A 1 -40.26 23.92 -55.30
N THR A 2 -40.88 25.04 -54.97
CA THR A 2 -40.28 26.36 -54.80
C THR A 2 -40.07 26.73 -53.35
N ALA A 3 -39.19 27.72 -53.16
CA ALA A 3 -39.08 28.54 -51.96
C ALA A 3 -40.48 28.96 -51.48
N GLY A 4 -40.86 28.54 -50.27
CA GLY A 4 -42.18 28.77 -49.70
C GLY A 4 -42.24 28.57 -48.18
N ASP A 5 -41.33 27.81 -47.58
CA ASP A 5 -41.40 27.49 -46.15
C ASP A 5 -40.48 28.34 -45.24
N SER A 6 -39.77 29.34 -45.78
CA SER A 6 -38.85 30.18 -44.98
C SER A 6 -39.44 31.51 -44.47
N GLU A 7 -40.66 31.89 -44.89
CA GLU A 7 -41.27 33.17 -44.50
C GLU A 7 -42.24 33.05 -43.31
N GLN A 8 -42.92 31.91 -43.12
CA GLN A 8 -43.78 31.70 -41.93
C GLN A 8 -43.01 31.42 -40.63
N ALA A 9 -41.72 31.08 -40.71
CA ALA A 9 -40.88 30.89 -39.52
C ALA A 9 -40.31 32.20 -38.94
N LYS A 10 -40.35 33.32 -39.69
CA LYS A 10 -39.88 34.62 -39.23
C LYS A 10 -40.93 35.41 -38.46
N GLU A 11 -42.21 35.24 -38.77
CA GLU A 11 -43.28 36.02 -38.15
C GLU A 11 -43.65 35.52 -36.74
N ASN A 12 -43.43 34.24 -36.42
CA ASN A 12 -43.61 33.70 -35.06
C ASN A 12 -42.43 33.97 -34.10
N ALA A 13 -41.32 34.57 -34.58
CA ALA A 13 -40.17 34.91 -33.76
C ALA A 13 -40.20 36.35 -33.19
N GLU A 14 -41.07 37.23 -33.70
CA GLU A 14 -41.12 38.63 -33.28
C GLU A 14 -42.13 38.94 -32.16
N LEU A 15 -42.97 37.99 -31.77
CA LEU A 15 -43.99 38.17 -30.71
C LEU A 15 -43.55 37.74 -29.29
N ASN A 16 -42.28 37.34 -29.10
CA ASN A 16 -41.71 37.02 -27.79
C ASN A 16 -40.39 37.77 -27.51
N LYS A 17 -40.42 39.11 -27.52
CA LYS A 17 -39.35 39.93 -26.94
C LYS A 17 -39.63 40.18 -25.45
N PRO A 18 -38.76 39.76 -24.52
CA PRO A 18 -38.72 40.37 -23.20
C PRO A 18 -38.19 41.80 -23.32
N VAL A 19 -38.89 42.70 -22.64
CA VAL A 19 -38.58 44.12 -22.48
C VAL A 19 -37.22 44.29 -21.78
N GLY A 20 -36.35 45.11 -22.39
CA GLY A 20 -35.29 45.89 -21.74
C GLY A 20 -34.31 45.17 -20.80
N LEU A 21 -33.22 44.63 -21.33
CA LEU A 21 -31.97 44.42 -20.60
C LEU A 21 -30.89 45.31 -21.21
N SER A 22 -30.33 46.22 -20.40
CA SER A 22 -29.21 47.07 -20.78
C SER A 22 -27.99 46.21 -21.15
N SER A 23 -27.28 46.58 -22.21
CA SER A 23 -26.06 45.93 -22.66
C SER A 23 -25.00 45.92 -21.54
N PRO A 24 -24.32 44.78 -21.27
CA PRO A 24 -23.34 44.72 -20.18
C PRO A 24 -22.14 45.65 -20.44
N GLU A 25 -21.75 46.45 -19.45
CA GLU A 25 -20.52 47.26 -19.53
C GLU A 25 -19.30 46.33 -19.61
N ARG A 26 -18.50 46.48 -20.67
CA ARG A 26 -17.27 45.70 -20.90
C ARG A 26 -16.06 46.63 -20.79
N LYS A 27 -15.24 46.44 -19.75
CA LYS A 27 -13.96 47.16 -19.58
C LYS A 27 -12.80 46.21 -19.79
N CYS A 28 -11.85 46.57 -20.65
CA CYS A 28 -10.70 45.73 -20.98
C CYS A 28 -9.37 46.47 -20.74
N ALA A 29 -8.35 45.74 -20.30
CA ALA A 29 -6.95 46.19 -20.21
C ALA A 29 -6.02 45.19 -20.92
N ILE A 30 -4.89 45.67 -21.47
CA ILE A 30 -3.92 44.83 -22.19
C ILE A 30 -2.52 45.12 -21.64
N GLU A 31 -1.78 44.08 -21.21
CA GLU A 31 -0.38 44.20 -20.78
C GLU A 31 0.40 42.91 -21.10
N GLY A 32 1.58 43.02 -21.72
CA GLY A 32 2.46 41.88 -22.02
C GLY A 32 1.86 40.81 -22.94
N GLY A 33 0.99 41.20 -23.89
CA GLY A 33 0.28 40.25 -24.77
C GLY A 33 -0.96 39.60 -24.14
N ILE A 34 -1.31 39.97 -22.89
CA ILE A 34 -2.46 39.43 -22.18
C ILE A 34 -3.58 40.48 -22.15
N LYS A 35 -4.75 40.16 -22.72
CA LYS A 35 -5.96 41.01 -22.67
C LYS A 35 -6.91 40.51 -21.60
N VAL A 36 -7.26 41.36 -20.64
CA VAL A 36 -8.24 41.08 -19.58
C VAL A 36 -9.48 41.90 -19.83
N CYS A 37 -10.64 41.25 -20.04
CA CYS A 37 -11.93 41.93 -20.15
C CYS A 37 -12.86 41.53 -19.00
N VAL A 38 -13.48 42.52 -18.37
CA VAL A 38 -14.49 42.32 -17.32
C VAL A 38 -15.86 42.56 -17.94
N VAL A 39 -16.75 41.56 -17.84
CA VAL A 39 -18.17 41.65 -18.23
C VAL A 39 -19.01 41.40 -16.98
N THR A 40 -19.86 42.35 -16.61
CA THR A 40 -20.83 42.21 -15.52
C THR A 40 -22.21 41.93 -16.10
N ASP A 41 -22.77 40.75 -15.84
CA ASP A 41 -24.10 40.37 -16.35
C ASP A 41 -25.12 40.23 -15.21
N THR A 42 -26.38 40.59 -15.49
CA THR A 42 -27.52 40.56 -14.54
C THR A 42 -27.93 39.13 -14.12
N PRO A 43 -28.62 38.97 -12.97
CA PRO A 43 -28.84 37.67 -12.31
C PRO A 43 -29.61 36.66 -13.19
N ARG A 44 -29.22 35.38 -13.14
CA ARG A 44 -30.03 34.24 -13.64
C ARG A 44 -30.78 33.59 -12.47
N ASP A 45 -32.01 33.17 -12.71
CA ASP A 45 -32.94 32.63 -11.70
C ASP A 45 -32.29 31.60 -10.76
N GLY A 46 -32.47 31.84 -9.45
CA GLY A 46 -32.02 30.97 -8.36
C GLY A 46 -30.68 31.34 -7.69
N PHE A 47 -30.08 32.49 -8.04
CA PHE A 47 -28.81 32.95 -7.45
C PHE A 47 -28.83 34.46 -7.12
N ASP A 48 -28.54 34.81 -5.86
CA ASP A 48 -28.38 36.20 -5.41
C ASP A 48 -26.96 36.71 -5.74
N GLY A 49 -26.78 37.38 -6.88
CA GLY A 49 -25.58 38.20 -7.12
C GLY A 49 -25.12 38.36 -8.57
N SER A 50 -24.40 39.45 -8.81
CA SER A 50 -23.71 39.79 -10.07
C SER A 50 -22.64 38.76 -10.42
N THR A 51 -22.70 38.24 -11.64
CA THR A 51 -21.65 37.37 -12.17
C THR A 51 -20.58 38.24 -12.79
N ILE A 52 -19.35 38.17 -12.26
CA ILE A 52 -18.19 38.81 -12.87
C ILE A 52 -17.50 37.76 -13.74
N LEU A 53 -17.46 38.00 -15.05
CA LEU A 53 -16.61 37.25 -15.97
C LEU A 53 -15.33 38.03 -16.21
N ALA A 54 -14.19 37.43 -15.85
CA ALA A 54 -12.87 37.88 -16.30
C ALA A 54 -12.39 36.95 -17.42
N GLU A 55 -12.29 37.47 -18.64
CA GLU A 55 -11.67 36.78 -19.78
C GLU A 55 -10.21 37.18 -19.88
N LEU A 56 -9.30 36.21 -19.80
CA LEU A 56 -7.86 36.34 -19.98
C LEU A 56 -7.46 35.69 -21.30
N ASP A 57 -7.09 36.49 -22.29
CA ASP A 57 -6.51 36.03 -23.56
C ASP A 57 -4.99 35.95 -23.38
N VAL A 58 -4.39 34.76 -23.54
CA VAL A 58 -2.95 34.53 -23.34
C VAL A 58 -2.36 33.96 -24.62
N SER A 59 -1.39 34.65 -25.22
CA SER A 59 -0.61 34.16 -26.36
C SER A 59 0.82 33.86 -25.96
N ASP A 60 1.36 32.70 -26.34
CA ASP A 60 2.80 32.44 -26.27
C ASP A 60 3.55 33.05 -27.47
N GLU A 61 4.89 33.04 -27.44
CA GLU A 61 5.75 33.57 -28.52
C GLU A 61 5.56 32.80 -29.86
N ASP A 62 4.99 31.59 -29.81
CA ASP A 62 4.62 30.76 -30.97
C ASP A 62 3.21 31.08 -31.53
N GLY A 63 2.50 32.07 -30.96
CA GLY A 63 1.19 32.52 -31.45
C GLY A 63 -0.01 31.64 -31.06
N LYS A 64 0.15 30.69 -30.13
CA LYS A 64 -0.95 29.85 -29.64
C LYS A 64 -1.79 30.62 -28.62
N ARG A 65 -3.12 30.64 -28.81
CA ARG A 65 -4.06 31.40 -27.96
C ARG A 65 -4.74 30.51 -26.93
N GLY A 66 -4.71 30.89 -25.66
CA GLY A 66 -5.52 30.31 -24.59
C GLY A 66 -6.47 31.35 -23.99
N TYR A 67 -7.68 30.94 -23.65
CA TYR A 67 -8.63 31.78 -22.92
C TYR A 67 -8.93 31.20 -21.53
N CYS A 68 -8.85 32.03 -20.49
CA CYS A 68 -9.31 31.70 -19.15
C CYS A 68 -10.51 32.60 -18.80
N VAL A 69 -11.63 31.98 -18.48
CA VAL A 69 -12.83 32.62 -17.94
C VAL A 69 -12.91 32.31 -16.45
N ILE A 70 -12.96 33.36 -15.63
CA ILE A 70 -13.20 33.23 -14.19
C ILE A 70 -14.60 33.74 -13.91
N GLU A 71 -15.44 32.88 -13.36
CA GLU A 71 -16.83 33.15 -13.01
C GLU A 71 -16.96 33.21 -11.48
N PHE A 72 -17.30 34.39 -10.94
CA PHE A 72 -17.53 34.57 -9.51
C PHE A 72 -19.04 34.41 -9.21
N ARG A 73 -19.40 33.55 -8.25
CA ARG A 73 -20.78 33.26 -7.84
C ARG A 73 -20.94 33.37 -6.33
N ARG A 74 -22.08 33.91 -5.87
CA ARG A 74 -22.48 33.85 -4.46
C ARG A 74 -23.62 32.84 -4.30
N LYS A 75 -23.49 31.88 -3.38
CA LYS A 75 -24.54 30.90 -3.05
C LYS A 75 -24.56 30.68 -1.54
N ASP A 76 -25.73 30.79 -0.91
CA ASP A 76 -25.94 30.60 0.53
C ASP A 76 -24.98 31.46 1.41
N GLY A 77 -24.78 32.73 1.02
CA GLY A 77 -23.89 33.67 1.71
C GLY A 77 -22.39 33.35 1.60
N LYS A 78 -21.99 32.43 0.72
CA LYS A 78 -20.59 32.08 0.43
C LYS A 78 -20.23 32.46 -1.00
N ASP A 79 -19.05 33.07 -1.15
CA ASP A 79 -18.51 33.46 -2.45
C ASP A 79 -17.65 32.31 -3.02
N TYR A 80 -17.92 31.94 -4.26
CA TYR A 80 -17.27 30.87 -5.02
C TYR A 80 -16.65 31.46 -6.28
N ALA A 81 -15.44 31.05 -6.62
CA ALA A 81 -14.86 31.30 -7.94
C ALA A 81 -14.84 29.99 -8.70
N ARG A 82 -15.37 30.02 -9.93
CA ARG A 82 -15.36 28.91 -10.87
C ARG A 82 -14.45 29.27 -12.02
N PHE A 83 -13.46 28.42 -12.28
CA PHE A 83 -12.49 28.63 -13.34
C PHE A 83 -12.84 27.78 -14.55
N PHE A 84 -12.81 28.40 -15.72
CA PHE A 84 -12.84 27.73 -17.01
C PHE A 84 -11.55 28.14 -17.73
N ILE A 85 -10.67 27.18 -18.01
CA ILE A 85 -9.43 27.45 -18.74
C ILE A 85 -9.46 26.59 -19.98
N THR A 86 -9.39 27.21 -21.15
CA THR A 86 -9.26 26.52 -22.42
C THR A 86 -8.03 27.02 -23.13
N ILE A 87 -7.03 26.15 -23.29
CA ILE A 87 -5.80 26.46 -24.03
C ILE A 87 -5.94 25.83 -25.42
N SER A 88 -6.04 26.63 -26.48
CA SER A 88 -6.11 26.10 -27.84
C SER A 88 -4.69 25.84 -28.36
N GLY A 89 -4.40 24.60 -28.76
CA GLY A 89 -3.09 24.20 -29.32
C GLY A 89 -2.48 22.91 -28.78
N TYR A 90 -2.96 22.39 -27.64
CA TYR A 90 -2.61 21.05 -27.15
C TYR A 90 -3.77 20.08 -27.42
N LYS A 91 -3.48 18.89 -28.02
CA LYS A 91 -4.49 17.84 -28.24
C LYS A 91 -5.09 17.40 -26.90
N GLY A 92 -6.28 17.92 -26.61
CA GLY A 92 -7.09 17.59 -25.43
C GLY A 92 -7.61 18.85 -24.73
N LYS A 93 -8.92 19.13 -24.88
CA LYS A 93 -9.63 20.08 -24.02
C LYS A 93 -9.46 19.61 -22.57
N ARG A 94 -8.74 20.37 -21.74
CA ARG A 94 -8.72 20.18 -20.28
C ARG A 94 -9.62 21.23 -19.65
N GLU A 95 -10.89 20.90 -19.46
CA GLU A 95 -11.76 21.67 -18.57
C GLU A 95 -11.43 21.27 -17.14
N ARG A 96 -10.99 22.23 -16.32
CA ARG A 96 -10.75 22.02 -14.89
C ARG A 96 -11.67 22.94 -14.10
N ILE A 97 -12.83 22.41 -13.73
CA ILE A 97 -13.80 23.12 -12.87
C ILE A 97 -13.30 23.02 -11.43
N ILE A 98 -12.72 24.11 -10.93
CA ILE A 98 -12.38 24.25 -9.51
C ILE A 98 -13.54 25.02 -8.87
N ASN A 99 -14.32 24.35 -8.03
CA ASN A 99 -15.33 24.97 -7.17
C ASN A 99 -14.73 25.12 -5.77
N ASP A 100 -14.00 26.21 -5.53
CA ASP A 100 -13.44 26.49 -4.20
C ASP A 100 -14.14 27.71 -3.58
N PRO A 101 -14.58 27.66 -2.31
CA PRO A 101 -15.00 28.86 -1.60
C PRO A 101 -13.79 29.82 -1.51
N ILE A 102 -13.97 31.07 -1.92
CA ILE A 102 -12.91 32.09 -1.94
C ILE A 102 -12.60 32.48 -0.49
N LYS A 103 -11.74 31.70 0.19
CA LYS A 103 -11.32 31.99 1.56
C LYS A 103 -10.05 32.83 1.64
N ASN A 104 -9.32 32.99 0.54
CA ASN A 104 -8.06 33.75 0.53
C ASN A 104 -7.65 34.14 -0.91
N VAL A 105 -7.66 35.44 -1.22
CA VAL A 105 -7.27 35.99 -2.53
C VAL A 105 -5.82 35.64 -2.88
N ASN A 106 -4.92 35.55 -1.89
CA ASN A 106 -3.54 35.13 -2.14
C ASN A 106 -3.44 33.65 -2.53
N LYS A 107 -4.34 32.81 -2.01
CA LYS A 107 -4.46 31.40 -2.43
C LYS A 107 -4.96 31.33 -3.87
N LEU A 108 -5.97 32.12 -4.23
CA LEU A 108 -6.48 32.26 -5.60
C LEU A 108 -5.37 32.67 -6.58
N LEU A 109 -4.61 33.72 -6.26
CA LEU A 109 -3.49 34.20 -7.05
C LEU A 109 -2.34 33.19 -7.11
N SER A 110 -2.07 32.46 -6.03
CA SER A 110 -1.06 31.40 -6.01
C SER A 110 -1.47 30.19 -6.86
N THR A 111 -2.75 29.83 -6.86
CA THR A 111 -3.31 28.75 -7.68
C THR A 111 -3.30 29.14 -9.15
N LEU A 112 -3.68 30.38 -9.49
CA LEU A 112 -3.56 30.92 -10.84
C LEU A 112 -2.10 30.94 -11.31
N ARG A 113 -1.16 31.42 -10.48
CA ARG A 113 0.28 31.38 -10.79
C ARG A 113 0.78 29.95 -10.96
N ALA A 114 0.37 29.01 -10.12
CA ALA A 114 0.77 27.60 -10.20
C ALA A 114 0.19 26.92 -11.44
N ILE A 115 -1.05 27.25 -11.84
CA ILE A 115 -1.68 26.70 -13.04
C ILE A 115 -1.01 27.27 -14.31
N ILE A 116 -0.71 28.57 -14.34
CA ILE A 116 0.03 29.19 -15.45
C ILE A 116 1.45 28.60 -15.55
N LYS A 117 2.12 28.39 -14.40
CA LYS A 117 3.46 27.80 -14.34
C LYS A 117 3.48 26.29 -14.66
N ALA A 118 2.38 25.59 -14.47
CA ALA A 118 2.23 24.17 -14.83
C ALA A 118 1.79 23.95 -16.28
N GLY A 119 1.32 25.00 -16.96
CA GLY A 119 0.98 24.98 -18.39
C GLY A 119 2.20 25.22 -19.30
N ASN A 120 3.23 25.89 -18.80
CA ASN A 120 4.45 26.17 -19.56
C ASN A 120 5.58 25.25 -19.08
N GLY A 121 6.20 24.52 -20.02
CA GLY A 121 7.39 23.71 -19.78
C GLY A 121 8.59 24.54 -19.28
N PRO A 122 9.73 23.91 -18.99
CA PRO A 122 10.85 24.59 -18.37
C PRO A 122 11.46 25.62 -19.33
N GLU A 123 11.56 26.85 -18.82
CA GLU A 123 12.22 28.04 -19.38
C GLU A 123 11.44 28.87 -20.42
N GLY A 124 11.25 30.16 -20.12
CA GLY A 124 11.03 31.19 -21.15
C GLY A 124 9.68 31.93 -21.23
N VAL A 125 9.06 32.40 -20.13
CA VAL A 125 8.07 33.53 -20.21
C VAL A 125 8.18 34.41 -18.94
N PRO A 126 8.15 35.76 -19.02
CA PRO A 126 8.16 36.63 -17.85
C PRO A 126 6.94 36.34 -16.96
N SER A 127 7.15 36.28 -15.64
CA SER A 127 6.04 36.24 -14.68
C SER A 127 5.10 37.44 -14.92
N PRO A 128 3.77 37.29 -14.78
CA PRO A 128 2.84 38.41 -14.93
C PRO A 128 3.31 39.55 -14.03
N SER A 129 3.60 40.70 -14.63
CA SER A 129 4.00 41.93 -13.94
C SER A 129 2.93 42.32 -12.91
N GLY A 130 3.30 43.17 -11.96
CA GLY A 130 2.42 43.64 -10.89
C GLY A 130 1.09 44.22 -11.36
N GLY A 131 0.93 44.58 -12.64
CA GLY A 131 -0.28 45.15 -13.25
C GLY A 131 -1.51 44.22 -13.24
N ILE A 132 -1.39 42.97 -13.68
CA ILE A 132 -2.53 42.02 -13.72
C ILE A 132 -2.97 41.62 -12.31
N ALA A 133 -2.01 41.43 -11.40
CA ALA A 133 -2.29 41.16 -10.00
C ALA A 133 -2.96 42.36 -9.32
N ASN A 134 -2.59 43.60 -9.69
CA ASN A 134 -3.22 44.81 -9.20
C ASN A 134 -4.62 45.03 -9.80
N LEU A 135 -4.86 44.67 -11.06
CA LEU A 135 -6.18 44.80 -11.70
C LEU A 135 -7.21 43.80 -11.14
N ILE A 136 -6.82 42.52 -11.00
CA ILE A 136 -7.67 41.50 -10.34
C ILE A 136 -7.96 41.92 -8.90
N LYS A 137 -6.95 42.45 -8.22
CA LYS A 137 -7.08 42.97 -6.87
C LYS A 137 -7.97 44.20 -6.79
N GLU A 138 -7.86 45.17 -7.69
CA GLU A 138 -8.68 46.39 -7.71
C GLU A 138 -10.16 46.06 -8.02
N VAL A 139 -10.41 45.07 -8.90
CA VAL A 139 -11.76 44.54 -9.17
C VAL A 139 -12.33 43.83 -7.94
N MET A 140 -11.52 43.04 -7.23
CA MET A 140 -11.95 42.40 -5.97
C MET A 140 -12.11 43.41 -4.82
N GLU A 141 -11.28 44.45 -4.75
CA GLU A 141 -11.34 45.52 -3.75
C GLU A 141 -12.57 46.44 -3.98
N ARG A 142 -12.97 46.70 -5.22
CA ARG A 142 -14.22 47.41 -5.55
C ARG A 142 -15.48 46.57 -5.40
N ALA A 143 -15.44 45.28 -5.75
CA ALA A 143 -16.60 44.40 -5.64
C ALA A 143 -16.86 43.92 -4.19
N TYR A 144 -15.82 43.86 -3.35
CA TYR A 144 -15.91 43.25 -2.01
C TYR A 144 -15.29 44.08 -0.86
N GLY A 145 -14.75 45.28 -1.11
CA GLY A 145 -14.50 46.30 -0.07
C GLY A 145 -13.39 46.01 0.96
N ILE A 146 -12.25 45.41 0.57
CA ILE A 146 -11.17 45.04 1.50
C ILE A 146 -9.96 45.99 1.36
N ARG A 147 -9.58 46.74 2.40
CA ARG A 147 -8.38 47.61 2.43
C ARG A 147 -7.18 46.96 3.14
N LYS A 148 -5.95 47.29 2.69
CA LYS A 148 -4.65 46.88 3.25
C LYS A 148 -4.31 47.57 4.59
N PRO A 149 -3.52 46.93 5.47
CA PRO A 149 -2.59 47.62 6.37
C PRO A 149 -1.14 47.60 5.85
N GLU A 150 -0.40 48.65 6.19
CA GLU A 150 0.98 48.93 5.80
C GLU A 150 2.01 48.12 6.61
N GLN A 151 3.19 47.91 6.01
CA GLN A 151 4.33 47.19 6.60
C GLN A 151 5.21 48.11 7.43
N GLN A 152 5.68 47.66 8.60
CA GLN A 152 6.92 48.13 9.24
C GLN A 152 7.55 47.06 10.17
N GLY A 153 8.88 46.86 10.02
CA GLY A 153 9.86 46.71 11.12
C GLY A 153 10.10 45.36 11.83
N ARG A 154 11.32 44.81 11.66
CA ARG A 154 11.96 43.57 12.21
C ARG A 154 12.03 43.38 13.74
N SER A 155 12.13 42.12 14.22
CA SER A 155 13.30 41.55 14.97
C SER A 155 13.19 40.03 15.27
N GLU A 156 14.33 39.36 15.46
CA GLU A 156 14.60 37.93 15.17
C GLU A 156 14.24 36.89 16.26
N GLY A 157 13.69 35.75 15.81
CA GLY A 157 13.52 34.46 16.51
C GLY A 157 13.39 33.30 15.49
N PRO A 158 13.58 32.01 15.87
CA PRO A 158 13.99 30.93 14.96
C PRO A 158 12.96 30.61 13.85
N GLN A 159 13.29 31.09 12.65
CA GLN A 159 12.77 30.81 11.30
C GLN A 159 11.30 30.34 11.15
N GLY A 160 10.45 31.32 10.84
CA GLY A 160 9.52 31.19 9.70
C GLY A 160 8.08 31.65 9.91
N ILE A 161 7.66 31.95 11.13
CA ILE A 161 6.36 32.57 11.42
C ILE A 161 6.59 33.58 12.55
N GLU A 162 6.74 34.86 12.22
CA GLU A 162 6.65 35.91 13.24
C GLU A 162 5.23 35.86 13.80
N LEU A 163 5.12 35.37 15.04
CA LEU A 163 3.90 35.35 15.81
C LEU A 163 3.91 36.57 16.73
N PRO A 164 2.94 37.49 16.59
CA PRO A 164 2.84 38.61 17.52
C PRO A 164 2.67 38.09 18.95
N GLU A 165 3.18 38.82 19.93
CA GLU A 165 2.96 38.48 21.35
C GLU A 165 1.51 38.72 21.76
N GLU A 166 0.87 39.69 21.11
CA GLU A 166 -0.50 40.12 21.36
C GLU A 166 -1.24 40.39 20.04
N VAL A 167 -2.51 39.98 19.96
CA VAL A 167 -3.42 40.30 18.85
C VAL A 167 -4.73 40.83 19.41
N ARG A 168 -5.29 41.84 18.74
CA ARG A 168 -6.52 42.52 19.17
C ARG A 168 -7.64 42.37 18.14
N GLU A 169 -8.88 42.29 18.61
CA GLU A 169 -10.06 42.20 17.75
C GLU A 169 -11.33 42.74 18.44
N GLY A 170 -12.29 43.24 17.65
CA GLY A 170 -13.53 43.85 18.13
C GLY A 170 -13.49 45.38 18.12
N GLU A 171 -14.64 46.01 18.33
CA GLU A 171 -14.72 47.48 18.47
C GLU A 171 -13.83 47.93 19.65
N ASN A 172 -13.08 49.02 19.45
CA ASN A 172 -12.14 49.57 20.42
C ASN A 172 -11.12 48.55 20.97
N ASP A 173 -10.72 47.54 20.18
CA ASP A 173 -9.81 46.47 20.60
C ASP A 173 -10.29 45.72 21.85
N ARG A 174 -11.60 45.51 21.97
CA ARG A 174 -12.23 44.86 23.13
C ARG A 174 -11.58 43.53 23.52
N PHE A 175 -11.25 42.67 22.56
CA PHE A 175 -10.65 41.37 22.83
C PHE A 175 -9.15 41.40 22.59
N VAL A 176 -8.40 40.85 23.54
CA VAL A 176 -6.94 40.74 23.47
C VAL A 176 -6.54 39.28 23.63
N ALA A 177 -5.87 38.74 22.62
CA ALA A 177 -5.24 37.43 22.64
C ALA A 177 -3.74 37.56 22.90
N THR A 178 -3.24 36.90 23.93
CA THR A 178 -1.81 36.83 24.27
C THR A 178 -1.34 35.39 24.22
N ARG A 179 -0.05 35.15 23.96
CA ARG A 179 0.54 33.81 23.95
C ARG A 179 1.50 33.58 25.11
N ASP A 180 1.53 32.35 25.61
CA ASP A 180 2.54 31.85 26.54
C ASP A 180 2.95 30.43 26.15
N PHE A 181 4.21 30.26 25.74
CA PHE A 181 4.74 29.03 25.14
C PHE A 181 5.85 28.44 26.00
N ASP A 182 5.64 27.20 26.44
CA ASP A 182 6.62 26.38 27.15
C ASP A 182 7.06 25.25 26.21
N TYR A 183 8.16 25.48 25.50
CA TYR A 183 8.71 24.52 24.53
C TYR A 183 9.23 23.25 25.22
N ASP A 184 9.74 23.35 26.45
CA ASP A 184 10.29 22.23 27.20
C ASP A 184 9.18 21.27 27.66
N LYS A 185 8.05 21.81 28.10
CA LYS A 185 6.84 21.03 28.43
C LYS A 185 5.97 20.74 27.21
N GLY A 186 6.36 21.20 26.01
CA GLY A 186 5.58 21.06 24.78
C GLY A 186 4.16 21.59 24.90
N THR A 187 3.98 22.69 25.64
CA THR A 187 2.69 23.31 25.94
C THR A 187 2.66 24.71 25.38
N PHE A 188 1.67 25.01 24.55
CA PHE A 188 1.51 26.29 23.88
C PHE A 188 0.14 26.83 24.24
N SER A 189 0.08 27.98 24.89
CA SER A 189 -1.17 28.56 25.36
C SER A 189 -1.47 29.89 24.70
N ILE A 190 -2.76 30.15 24.49
CA ILE A 190 -3.30 31.43 24.05
C ILE A 190 -4.36 31.82 25.07
N ILE A 191 -4.29 33.04 25.60
CA ILE A 191 -5.27 33.58 26.54
C ILE A 191 -5.96 34.75 25.88
N ILE A 192 -7.29 34.67 25.78
CA ILE A 192 -8.16 35.70 25.21
C ILE A 192 -8.94 36.34 26.34
N LYS A 193 -8.74 37.64 26.54
CA LYS A 193 -9.42 38.44 27.57
C LYS A 193 -10.39 39.43 26.94
N ASP A 194 -11.54 39.60 27.57
CA ASP A 194 -12.51 40.66 27.24
C ASP A 194 -12.22 41.89 28.13
N ARG A 195 -11.82 43.01 27.52
CA ARG A 195 -11.51 44.26 28.25
C ARG A 195 -12.75 44.92 28.85
N GLU A 196 -13.93 44.70 28.27
CA GLU A 196 -15.18 45.29 28.77
C GLU A 196 -15.80 44.46 29.90
N GLN A 197 -15.37 43.20 30.07
CA GLN A 197 -15.83 42.30 31.14
C GLN A 197 -14.63 41.77 31.94
N PRO A 198 -14.09 42.57 32.89
CA PRO A 198 -12.98 42.17 33.72
C PRO A 198 -13.28 40.84 34.44
N GLY A 199 -12.41 39.84 34.25
CA GLY A 199 -12.58 38.49 34.82
C GLY A 199 -13.23 37.47 33.88
N LYS A 200 -13.54 37.83 32.63
CA LYS A 200 -13.98 36.88 31.60
C LYS A 200 -12.82 36.57 30.64
N GLU A 201 -12.27 35.38 30.76
CA GLU A 201 -11.16 34.91 29.96
C GLU A 201 -11.37 33.50 29.43
N VAL A 202 -10.87 33.27 28.21
CA VAL A 202 -10.81 31.95 27.59
C VAL A 202 -9.36 31.62 27.30
N SER A 203 -8.87 30.48 27.79
CA SER A 203 -7.55 29.97 27.44
C SER A 203 -7.64 28.76 26.53
N ILE A 204 -6.76 28.70 25.56
CA ILE A 204 -6.60 27.61 24.61
C ILE A 204 -5.22 27.02 24.88
N ILE A 205 -5.15 25.74 25.18
CA ILE A 205 -3.90 25.05 25.48
C ILE A 205 -3.72 23.96 24.43
N PHE A 206 -2.66 24.07 23.64
CA PHE A 206 -2.16 23.02 22.78
C PHE A 206 -1.06 22.26 23.51
N ARG A 207 -1.24 20.95 23.69
CA ARG A 207 -0.27 20.09 24.37
C ARG A 207 0.23 19.00 23.44
N LEU A 208 1.55 18.89 23.31
CA LEU A 208 2.20 17.78 22.63
C LEU A 208 2.23 16.55 23.55
N VAL A 209 1.43 15.53 23.22
CA VAL A 209 1.33 14.30 24.00
C VAL A 209 2.00 13.16 23.24
N ARG A 210 3.03 12.57 23.85
CA ARG A 210 3.69 11.37 23.33
C ARG A 210 2.83 10.13 23.61
N LYS A 211 2.51 9.34 22.58
CA LYS A 211 1.88 8.02 22.72
C LYS A 211 2.79 6.92 22.19
N GLY A 212 3.29 6.07 23.09
CA GLY A 212 4.23 5.02 22.74
C GLY A 212 5.61 5.58 22.36
N GLN A 213 6.31 4.92 21.45
CA GLN A 213 7.74 5.21 21.23
C GLN A 213 8.00 6.42 20.33
N THR A 214 7.18 6.64 19.30
CA THR A 214 7.44 7.63 18.24
C THR A 214 6.24 8.48 17.84
N LYS A 215 5.03 8.21 18.35
CA LYS A 215 3.85 9.02 18.00
C LYS A 215 3.75 10.21 18.93
N VAL A 216 3.51 11.37 18.34
CA VAL A 216 3.24 12.64 19.03
C VAL A 216 1.89 13.11 18.51
N TYR A 217 0.99 13.47 19.41
CA TYR A 217 -0.32 14.02 19.09
C TYR A 217 -0.46 15.42 19.67
N VAL A 218 -1.25 16.24 18.99
CA VAL A 218 -1.63 17.56 19.49
C VAL A 218 -2.99 17.40 20.17
N TYR A 219 -3.01 17.56 21.49
CA TYR A 219 -4.24 17.69 22.26
C TYR A 219 -4.57 19.16 22.43
N ILE A 220 -5.83 19.51 22.25
CA ILE A 220 -6.30 20.88 22.33
C ILE A 220 -7.34 20.93 23.44
N SER A 221 -7.12 21.82 24.40
CA SER A 221 -8.03 22.04 25.52
C SER A 221 -8.42 23.50 25.58
N ILE A 222 -9.70 23.78 25.77
CA ILE A 222 -10.23 25.13 25.92
C ILE A 222 -10.79 25.25 27.33
N TYR A 223 -10.41 26.31 28.03
CA TYR A 223 -10.90 26.63 29.37
C TYR A 223 -11.54 28.01 29.36
N SER A 224 -12.59 28.18 30.15
CA SER A 224 -13.26 29.45 30.41
C SER A 224 -13.23 29.70 31.90
N ASN A 225 -12.58 30.77 32.35
CA ASN A 225 -12.36 31.09 33.78
C ASN A 225 -11.89 29.87 34.59
N GLY A 226 -10.90 29.14 34.07
CA GLY A 226 -10.33 27.94 34.69
C GLY A 226 -11.15 26.65 34.57
N LYS A 227 -12.39 26.68 34.07
CA LYS A 227 -13.21 25.49 33.82
C LYS A 227 -12.99 24.94 32.42
N ARG A 228 -12.72 23.64 32.31
CA ARG A 228 -12.50 22.97 31.01
C ARG A 228 -13.83 22.86 30.24
N VAL A 229 -13.86 23.44 29.04
CA VAL A 229 -15.04 23.57 28.18
C VAL A 229 -15.03 22.53 27.06
N LEU A 230 -13.85 22.30 26.48
CA LEU A 230 -13.65 21.37 25.38
C LEU A 230 -12.26 20.76 25.50
N GLU A 231 -12.15 19.47 25.20
CA GLU A 231 -10.88 18.78 25.06
C GLU A 231 -11.02 17.70 24.01
N ASP A 232 -10.23 17.78 22.96
CA ASP A 232 -10.14 16.70 21.98
C ASP A 232 -8.80 16.75 21.24
N ARG A 233 -8.56 15.72 20.44
CA ARG A 233 -7.42 15.60 19.56
C ARG A 233 -7.76 16.17 18.19
N ASP A 234 -6.83 16.92 17.60
CA ASP A 234 -6.91 17.41 16.22
C ASP A 234 -8.19 18.23 15.91
N LEU A 235 -8.65 19.07 16.85
CA LEU A 235 -9.86 19.90 16.67
C LEU A 235 -9.72 20.87 15.48
N PRO A 236 -10.74 20.96 14.59
CA PRO A 236 -10.77 21.99 13.58
C PRO A 236 -10.81 23.39 14.20
N ILE A 237 -10.09 24.35 13.61
CA ILE A 237 -10.08 25.75 14.07
C ILE A 237 -11.50 26.32 14.20
N MET A 238 -12.43 25.95 13.32
CA MET A 238 -13.83 26.40 13.44
C MET A 238 -14.51 25.97 14.74
N GLU A 239 -14.24 24.75 15.22
CA GLU A 239 -14.80 24.27 16.50
C GLU A 239 -14.15 24.99 17.68
N ILE A 240 -12.85 25.27 17.60
CA ILE A 240 -12.12 26.09 18.58
C ILE A 240 -12.74 27.50 18.65
N MET A 241 -12.95 28.14 17.50
CA MET A 241 -13.56 29.48 17.43
C MET A 241 -15.00 29.50 17.91
N LYS A 242 -15.79 28.45 17.60
CA LYS A 242 -17.17 28.31 18.07
C LYS A 242 -17.24 28.20 19.58
N ALA A 243 -16.33 27.43 20.20
CA ALA A 243 -16.22 27.35 21.65
C ALA A 243 -15.84 28.72 22.24
N ILE A 244 -14.80 29.38 21.72
CA ILE A 244 -14.36 30.71 22.21
C ILE A 244 -15.50 31.72 22.19
N ARG A 245 -16.23 31.84 21.07
CA ARG A 245 -17.36 32.77 20.95
C ARG A 245 -18.48 32.49 21.92
N ARG A 246 -18.80 31.21 22.12
CA ARG A 246 -19.85 30.79 23.05
C ARG A 246 -19.49 31.19 24.46
N GLU A 247 -18.26 30.90 24.89
CA GLU A 247 -17.80 31.20 26.24
C GLU A 247 -17.63 32.71 26.49
N LEU A 248 -17.12 33.47 25.51
CA LEU A 248 -17.04 34.93 25.59
C LEU A 248 -18.39 35.62 25.33
N ASN A 249 -19.42 34.88 24.89
CA ASN A 249 -20.72 35.38 24.46
C ASN A 249 -20.60 36.56 23.47
N THR A 250 -19.84 36.36 22.39
CA THR A 250 -19.52 37.43 21.43
C THR A 250 -19.66 36.98 19.98
N LYS A 251 -20.09 37.92 19.13
CA LYS A 251 -20.01 37.80 17.66
C LYS A 251 -18.86 38.63 17.06
N ALA A 252 -18.20 39.47 17.86
CA ALA A 252 -17.20 40.43 17.39
C ALA A 252 -15.87 39.78 16.99
N ILE A 253 -15.51 38.64 17.58
CA ILE A 253 -14.36 37.84 17.14
C ILE A 253 -14.76 37.09 15.88
N ARG A 254 -14.22 37.40 14.70
CA ARG A 254 -14.60 36.81 13.41
C ARG A 254 -13.90 35.47 13.15
N ASN A 255 -14.39 34.68 12.18
CA ASN A 255 -13.86 33.32 11.90
C ASN A 255 -12.58 33.38 11.07
N ASP A 256 -12.34 34.53 10.47
CA ASP A 256 -11.28 34.94 9.58
C ASP A 256 -10.60 36.22 10.10
N GLY A 257 -10.88 36.60 11.34
CA GLY A 257 -10.32 37.78 11.99
C GLY A 257 -8.92 37.56 12.56
N PRO A 258 -8.28 38.63 13.09
CA PRO A 258 -6.93 38.57 13.64
C PRO A 258 -6.72 37.48 14.68
N ILE A 259 -7.66 37.28 15.62
CA ILE A 259 -7.53 36.25 16.65
C ILE A 259 -7.62 34.84 16.05
N ALA A 260 -8.51 34.64 15.07
CA ALA A 260 -8.64 33.35 14.36
C ALA A 260 -7.39 33.02 13.54
N ASP A 261 -6.82 33.99 12.82
CA ASP A 261 -5.55 33.83 12.10
C ASP A 261 -4.40 33.51 13.08
N PHE A 262 -4.34 34.22 14.21
CA PHE A 262 -3.35 33.97 15.25
C PHE A 262 -3.41 32.53 15.78
N ILE A 263 -4.61 32.07 16.18
CA ILE A 263 -4.83 30.68 16.61
C ILE A 263 -4.41 29.69 15.52
N GLY A 264 -4.75 29.97 14.25
CA GLY A 264 -4.37 29.13 13.12
C GLY A 264 -2.86 29.03 12.89
N ARG A 265 -2.13 30.15 13.06
CA ARG A 265 -0.67 30.17 12.98
C ARG A 265 -0.02 29.42 14.14
N VAL A 266 -0.53 29.59 15.36
CA VAL A 266 -0.06 28.82 16.53
C VAL A 266 -0.33 27.33 16.33
N TYR A 267 -1.53 26.95 15.90
CA TYR A 267 -1.86 25.55 15.61
C TYR A 267 -0.90 24.95 14.57
N SER A 268 -0.59 25.69 13.51
CA SER A 268 0.38 25.29 12.48
C SER A 268 1.81 25.14 13.04
N LEU A 269 2.24 26.04 13.93
CA LEU A 269 3.51 25.94 14.64
C LEU A 269 3.57 24.67 15.49
N VAL A 270 2.52 24.39 16.26
CA VAL A 270 2.44 23.21 17.14
C VAL A 270 2.52 21.92 16.34
N ILE A 271 1.86 21.85 15.17
CA ILE A 271 1.98 20.70 14.26
C ILE A 271 3.44 20.52 13.79
N LYS A 272 4.13 21.60 13.41
CA LYS A 272 5.55 21.54 13.01
C LYS A 272 6.44 21.06 14.15
N GLU A 273 6.23 21.53 15.38
CA GLU A 273 6.97 21.07 16.56
C GLU A 273 6.65 19.61 16.89
N ALA A 274 5.40 19.16 16.76
CA ALA A 274 5.03 17.75 16.90
C ALA A 274 5.77 16.86 15.89
N GLU A 275 5.90 17.31 14.64
CA GLU A 275 6.66 16.60 13.61
C GLU A 275 8.16 16.57 13.92
N LYS A 276 8.73 17.69 14.35
CA LYS A 276 10.15 17.79 14.73
C LYS A 276 10.47 16.83 15.86
N LEU A 277 9.68 16.86 16.93
CA LEU A 277 9.80 15.93 18.06
C LEU A 277 9.64 14.48 17.62
N ARG A 278 8.67 14.18 16.76
CA ARG A 278 8.50 12.85 16.17
C ARG A 278 9.75 12.39 15.40
N ARG A 279 10.34 13.25 14.57
CA ARG A 279 11.58 12.94 13.82
C ARG A 279 12.74 12.66 14.77
N GLU A 280 12.87 13.44 15.83
CA GLU A 280 13.90 13.23 16.86
C GLU A 280 13.71 11.89 17.59
N LEU A 281 12.49 11.60 18.05
CA LEU A 281 12.16 10.32 18.69
C LEU A 281 12.45 9.13 17.78
N ILE A 282 12.16 9.24 16.48
CA ILE A 282 12.50 8.21 15.48
C ILE A 282 14.02 8.06 15.39
N LYS A 283 14.78 9.15 15.31
CA LYS A 283 16.25 9.12 15.26
C LYS A 283 16.85 8.47 16.50
N GLN A 284 16.38 8.84 17.69
CA GLN A 284 16.80 8.25 18.97
C GLN A 284 16.46 6.75 19.03
N LEU A 285 15.23 6.37 18.64
CA LEU A 285 14.81 4.97 18.60
C LEU A 285 15.66 4.15 17.62
N ARG A 286 15.92 4.66 16.42
CA ARG A 286 16.79 4.01 15.44
C ARG A 286 18.19 3.78 15.99
N LYS A 287 18.79 4.79 16.65
CA LYS A 287 20.11 4.66 17.31
C LYS A 287 20.08 3.56 18.39
N LYS A 288 19.05 3.55 19.23
CA LYS A 288 18.88 2.53 20.29
C LYS A 288 18.72 1.12 19.73
N LEU A 289 17.89 0.95 18.69
CA LEU A 289 17.66 -0.34 18.05
C LEU A 289 18.91 -0.84 17.32
N PHE A 290 19.64 0.06 16.66
CA PHE A 290 20.90 -0.28 15.99
C PHE A 290 21.98 -0.75 16.97
N ASN A 291 22.14 -0.06 18.11
CA ASN A 291 23.05 -0.50 19.16
C ASN A 291 22.63 -1.86 19.75
N LYS A 292 21.32 -2.06 19.96
CA LYS A 292 20.79 -3.35 20.45
C LYS A 292 21.06 -4.48 19.45
N LEU A 293 20.91 -4.21 18.16
CA LEU A 293 21.13 -5.16 17.09
C LEU A 293 22.61 -5.55 17.00
N ARG A 294 23.54 -4.59 17.08
CA ARG A 294 24.99 -4.85 17.13
C ARG A 294 25.40 -5.75 18.30
N GLY A 295 24.74 -5.62 19.45
CA GLY A 295 24.98 -6.49 20.61
C GLY A 295 24.28 -7.85 20.55
N ALA A 296 23.43 -8.11 19.56
CA ALA A 296 22.64 -9.33 19.46
C ALA A 296 23.33 -10.37 18.57
N GLN A 297 24.39 -11.01 19.08
CA GLN A 297 25.20 -11.97 18.32
C GLN A 297 24.37 -13.14 17.77
N GLU A 298 23.45 -13.70 18.55
CA GLU A 298 22.54 -14.76 18.08
C GLU A 298 21.66 -14.32 16.90
N PHE A 299 21.23 -13.05 16.89
CA PHE A 299 20.46 -12.50 15.77
C PHE A 299 21.31 -12.44 14.53
N LEU A 300 22.51 -11.86 14.65
CA LEU A 300 23.38 -11.61 13.50
C LEU A 300 24.03 -12.88 12.95
N ALA A 301 24.24 -13.91 13.78
CA ALA A 301 24.78 -15.19 13.33
C ALA A 301 23.82 -15.94 12.41
N ASN A 302 22.50 -15.84 12.65
CA ASN A 302 21.49 -16.41 11.76
C ASN A 302 20.17 -15.64 11.88
N PRO A 303 19.98 -14.56 11.09
CA PRO A 303 18.81 -13.70 11.17
C PRO A 303 17.50 -14.44 10.93
N LEU A 304 17.50 -15.35 9.93
CA LEU A 304 16.33 -16.16 9.60
C LEU A 304 15.91 -17.01 10.80
N ARG A 305 16.84 -17.81 11.35
CA ARG A 305 16.58 -18.65 12.52
C ARG A 305 16.12 -17.82 13.72
N TYR A 306 16.73 -16.65 13.94
CA TYR A 306 16.33 -15.80 15.05
C TYR A 306 14.89 -15.30 14.91
N ILE A 307 14.53 -14.77 13.74
CA ILE A 307 13.17 -14.29 13.48
C ILE A 307 12.17 -15.44 13.62
N VAL A 308 12.48 -16.61 13.07
CA VAL A 308 11.58 -17.78 13.08
C VAL A 308 11.40 -18.32 14.51
N THR A 309 12.50 -18.68 15.19
CA THR A 309 12.44 -19.38 16.47
C THR A 309 12.16 -18.44 17.65
N TYR A 310 12.85 -17.29 17.70
CA TYR A 310 12.83 -16.41 18.88
C TYR A 310 11.82 -15.28 18.79
N VAL A 311 11.27 -15.00 17.59
CA VAL A 311 10.25 -13.95 17.40
C VAL A 311 8.91 -14.58 17.04
N LEU A 312 8.81 -15.27 15.90
CA LEU A 312 7.56 -15.91 15.47
C LEU A 312 7.17 -17.05 16.43
N GLY A 313 8.14 -17.78 16.98
CA GLY A 313 7.94 -18.78 18.04
C GLY A 313 7.17 -18.29 19.27
N LEU A 314 7.17 -16.98 19.57
CA LEU A 314 6.40 -16.41 20.69
C LEU A 314 4.91 -16.27 20.40
N LYS A 315 4.51 -16.30 19.13
CA LYS A 315 3.10 -16.15 18.68
C LYS A 315 2.55 -17.36 17.95
N HIS A 316 3.44 -18.18 17.41
CA HIS A 316 3.13 -19.38 16.67
C HIS A 316 4.05 -20.52 17.12
N TYR A 317 3.46 -21.58 17.66
CA TYR A 317 4.17 -22.81 18.00
C TYR A 317 4.22 -23.72 16.76
N GLY A 318 5.31 -24.49 16.57
CA GLY A 318 5.49 -25.34 15.38
C GLY A 318 5.62 -24.57 14.06
N ASP A 319 5.43 -25.25 12.93
CA ASP A 319 5.39 -24.67 11.58
C ASP A 319 6.66 -23.90 11.20
N GLU A 320 7.83 -24.42 11.59
CA GLU A 320 9.12 -23.78 11.34
C GLU A 320 9.38 -23.59 9.84
N ILE A 321 8.91 -24.52 9.00
CA ILE A 321 9.01 -24.43 7.54
C ILE A 321 8.17 -23.25 7.01
N ALA A 322 6.89 -23.15 7.39
CA ALA A 322 6.01 -22.05 6.98
C ALA A 322 6.50 -20.68 7.48
N LYS A 323 7.05 -20.63 8.70
CA LYS A 323 7.69 -19.42 9.24
C LYS A 323 8.89 -19.00 8.41
N LYS A 324 9.80 -19.94 8.06
CA LYS A 324 10.99 -19.65 7.24
C LYS A 324 10.59 -19.18 5.85
N ALA A 325 9.69 -19.90 5.19
CA ALA A 325 9.16 -19.51 3.87
C ALA A 325 8.58 -18.09 3.89
N GLY A 326 7.75 -17.77 4.89
CA GLY A 326 7.15 -16.45 5.02
C GLY A 326 8.17 -15.33 5.22
N VAL A 327 9.22 -15.57 6.04
CA VAL A 327 10.29 -14.58 6.25
C VAL A 327 11.14 -14.37 5.00
N LEU A 328 11.55 -15.46 4.32
CA LEU A 328 12.30 -15.38 3.07
C LEU A 328 11.49 -14.68 1.98
N THR A 329 10.20 -15.02 1.86
CA THR A 329 9.28 -14.37 0.92
C THR A 329 9.20 -12.86 1.19
N ILE A 330 9.06 -12.42 2.46
CA ILE A 330 9.11 -10.98 2.79
C ILE A 330 10.42 -10.35 2.32
N ALA A 331 11.54 -11.03 2.57
CA ALA A 331 12.86 -10.50 2.24
C ALA A 331 13.10 -10.33 0.73
N THR A 332 12.36 -11.06 -0.13
CA THR A 332 12.40 -10.82 -1.58
C THR A 332 11.94 -9.41 -1.97
N ALA A 333 11.20 -8.68 -1.13
CA ALA A 333 10.73 -7.32 -1.45
C ALA A 333 11.86 -6.28 -1.60
N TRP A 334 13.10 -6.66 -1.32
CA TRP A 334 14.29 -5.83 -1.52
C TRP A 334 15.10 -6.25 -2.76
N LEU A 335 14.67 -7.28 -3.47
CA LEU A 335 15.26 -7.73 -4.72
C LEU A 335 14.58 -7.00 -5.91
N PRO A 336 15.11 -7.17 -7.14
CA PRO A 336 14.39 -6.74 -8.34
C PRO A 336 13.03 -7.44 -8.46
N ASP A 337 12.09 -6.81 -9.16
CA ASP A 337 10.69 -7.25 -9.24
C ASP A 337 10.55 -8.69 -9.78
N GLU A 338 11.42 -9.12 -10.68
CA GLU A 338 11.45 -10.49 -11.22
C GLU A 338 11.74 -11.56 -10.15
N TYR A 339 12.42 -11.19 -9.05
CA TYR A 339 12.73 -12.07 -7.91
C TYR A 339 11.70 -11.97 -6.76
N HIS A 340 10.59 -11.27 -6.95
CA HIS A 340 9.53 -11.21 -5.94
C HIS A 340 8.77 -12.54 -5.87
N ALA A 341 9.01 -13.31 -4.81
CA ALA A 341 8.32 -14.56 -4.57
C ALA A 341 6.92 -14.33 -3.98
N HIS A 342 6.00 -15.26 -4.25
CA HIS A 342 4.67 -15.27 -3.61
C HIS A 342 4.46 -16.57 -2.84
N CYS A 343 3.96 -16.48 -1.61
CA CYS A 343 3.78 -17.63 -0.73
C CYS A 343 2.31 -17.80 -0.36
N ALA A 344 1.82 -19.04 -0.45
CA ALA A 344 0.53 -19.44 0.09
C ALA A 344 0.74 -20.35 1.30
N ILE A 345 0.40 -19.88 2.50
CA ILE A 345 0.41 -20.69 3.72
C ILE A 345 -0.87 -21.53 3.75
N THR A 346 -0.72 -22.85 3.62
CA THR A 346 -1.84 -23.78 3.46
C THR A 346 -2.09 -24.58 4.74
N GLY A 347 -3.31 -25.08 4.91
CA GLY A 347 -3.72 -25.86 6.08
C GLY A 347 -5.23 -25.75 6.35
N PRO A 348 -5.74 -26.43 7.39
CA PRO A 348 -7.17 -26.43 7.73
C PRO A 348 -7.65 -25.02 8.03
N SER A 349 -8.94 -24.71 7.83
CA SER A 349 -9.60 -23.39 7.99
C SER A 349 -9.54 -22.78 9.41
N SER A 350 -8.65 -23.29 10.27
CA SER A 350 -8.37 -22.81 11.61
C SER A 350 -7.56 -21.51 11.64
N GLY A 351 -7.61 -20.84 12.79
CA GLY A 351 -6.95 -19.56 13.03
C GLY A 351 -5.40 -19.60 13.08
N GLY A 352 -4.76 -20.77 13.01
CA GLY A 352 -3.29 -20.91 13.05
C GLY A 352 -2.60 -20.12 11.92
N LYS A 353 -2.94 -20.43 10.67
CA LYS A 353 -2.41 -19.76 9.46
C LYS A 353 -2.57 -18.24 9.52
N THR A 354 -3.77 -17.77 9.88
CA THR A 354 -4.08 -16.34 9.99
C THR A 354 -3.30 -15.67 11.14
N ASN A 355 -3.01 -16.40 12.22
CA ASN A 355 -2.15 -15.90 13.30
C ASN A 355 -0.68 -15.80 12.85
N LEU A 356 -0.18 -16.77 12.07
CA LEU A 356 1.15 -16.69 11.48
C LEU A 356 1.27 -15.49 10.54
N LEU A 357 0.30 -15.30 9.63
CA LEU A 357 0.24 -14.17 8.72
C LEU A 357 0.28 -12.83 9.46
N LYS A 358 -0.49 -12.69 10.55
CA LYS A 358 -0.46 -11.48 11.41
C LYS A 358 0.90 -11.29 12.09
N ALA A 359 1.53 -12.37 12.57
CA ALA A 359 2.85 -12.28 13.18
C ALA A 359 3.93 -11.84 12.18
N LEU A 360 3.88 -12.36 10.95
CA LEU A 360 4.72 -11.93 9.83
C LEU A 360 4.51 -10.44 9.50
N TYR A 361 3.25 -9.98 9.41
CA TYR A 361 2.91 -8.58 9.23
C TYR A 361 3.46 -7.67 10.36
N GLU A 362 3.49 -8.13 11.60
CA GLU A 362 4.06 -7.38 12.73
C GLU A 362 5.60 -7.31 12.70
N CYS A 363 6.25 -8.30 12.10
CA CYS A 363 7.70 -8.31 11.87
C CYS A 363 8.11 -7.48 10.64
N THR A 364 7.18 -7.21 9.71
CA THR A 364 7.48 -6.52 8.45
C THR A 364 7.52 -4.99 8.60
N PRO A 365 8.49 -4.27 8.00
CA PRO A 365 8.55 -2.81 8.03
C PRO A 365 7.30 -2.17 7.42
N LYS A 366 6.69 -1.21 8.12
CA LYS A 366 5.45 -0.58 7.65
C LYS A 366 5.60 0.26 6.37
N SER A 367 6.82 0.62 6.00
CA SER A 367 7.13 1.31 4.74
C SER A 367 7.05 0.39 3.51
N VAL A 368 7.24 -0.91 3.69
CA VAL A 368 7.15 -1.90 2.61
C VAL A 368 5.79 -2.59 2.57
N VAL A 369 4.97 -2.49 3.62
CA VAL A 369 3.62 -3.10 3.58
C VAL A 369 2.65 -2.22 2.81
N LEU A 370 1.95 -2.81 1.85
CA LEU A 370 0.85 -2.17 1.15
C LEU A 370 -0.47 -2.43 1.89
N GLY A 371 -1.07 -1.37 2.42
CA GLY A 371 -2.29 -1.46 3.22
C GLY A 371 -2.10 -2.15 4.58
N GLY A 372 -3.10 -2.94 4.98
CA GLY A 372 -3.07 -3.77 6.18
C GLY A 372 -3.10 -5.25 5.83
N VAL A 373 -3.40 -6.10 6.82
CA VAL A 373 -3.79 -7.48 6.52
C VAL A 373 -5.20 -7.44 5.92
N LEU A 374 -5.30 -7.69 4.61
CA LEU A 374 -6.59 -7.85 3.94
C LEU A 374 -7.26 -9.11 4.48
N ARG A 375 -8.55 -9.05 4.78
CA ARG A 375 -9.31 -10.16 5.35
C ARG A 375 -10.17 -10.83 4.28
N ALA A 376 -10.66 -12.03 4.58
CA ALA A 376 -11.46 -12.86 3.68
C ALA A 376 -12.60 -12.11 2.95
N SER A 377 -13.27 -11.19 3.65
CA SER A 377 -14.39 -10.40 3.10
C SER A 377 -13.97 -9.15 2.30
N SER A 378 -12.67 -8.84 2.23
CA SER A 378 -12.17 -7.59 1.65
C SER A 378 -11.58 -7.84 0.27
N SER A 379 -12.23 -7.37 -0.80
CA SER A 379 -11.68 -7.47 -2.16
C SER A 379 -10.32 -6.74 -2.30
N PRO A 380 -9.35 -7.26 -3.08
CA PRO A 380 -8.12 -6.55 -3.44
C PRO A 380 -8.39 -5.16 -4.05
N LYS A 381 -9.58 -4.96 -4.62
CA LYS A 381 -10.08 -3.68 -5.16
C LYS A 381 -9.81 -2.49 -4.25
N ALA A 382 -9.90 -2.67 -2.93
CA ALA A 382 -9.66 -1.60 -1.97
C ALA A 382 -8.22 -1.06 -2.00
N LEU A 383 -7.23 -1.88 -2.36
CA LEU A 383 -5.84 -1.45 -2.51
C LEU A 383 -5.69 -0.42 -3.64
N PHE A 384 -6.36 -0.66 -4.77
CA PHE A 384 -6.24 0.20 -5.95
C PHE A 384 -6.80 1.60 -5.72
N TYR A 385 -7.77 1.78 -4.82
CA TYR A 385 -8.26 3.11 -4.45
C TYR A 385 -7.27 3.94 -3.63
N ALA A 386 -6.20 3.33 -3.11
CA ALA A 386 -5.07 4.05 -2.55
C ALA A 386 -4.07 4.51 -3.62
N GLY A 387 -4.20 4.01 -4.85
CA GLY A 387 -3.36 4.36 -5.99
C GLY A 387 -3.66 5.74 -6.58
N ARG A 388 -2.83 6.16 -7.54
CA ARG A 388 -3.04 7.39 -8.31
C ARG A 388 -4.26 7.22 -9.20
N ARG A 389 -5.15 8.23 -9.18
CA ARG A 389 -6.32 8.27 -10.05
C ARG A 389 -6.03 9.11 -11.30
N GLU A 390 -6.22 8.51 -12.46
CA GLU A 390 -6.08 9.13 -13.77
C GLU A 390 -7.41 9.03 -14.54
N GLU A 391 -7.75 10.08 -15.29
CA GLU A 391 -8.92 10.08 -16.17
C GLU A 391 -8.42 9.86 -17.61
N VAL A 392 -8.75 8.70 -18.19
CA VAL A 392 -8.28 8.27 -19.52
C VAL A 392 -9.52 8.08 -20.40
N GLY A 393 -9.83 9.07 -21.23
CA GLY A 393 -11.04 9.08 -22.04
C GLY A 393 -12.30 9.03 -21.18
N LYS A 394 -13.10 7.94 -21.31
CA LYS A 394 -14.29 7.68 -20.48
C LYS A 394 -14.02 6.79 -19.27
N ALA A 395 -12.78 6.35 -19.07
CA ALA A 395 -12.38 5.44 -18.00
C ALA A 395 -11.70 6.18 -16.84
N ILE A 396 -11.95 5.72 -15.62
CA ILE A 396 -11.18 6.09 -14.44
C ILE A 396 -10.13 5.00 -14.18
N ARG A 397 -8.87 5.33 -14.38
CA ARG A 397 -7.72 4.44 -14.15
C ARG A 397 -7.18 4.65 -12.75
N HIS A 398 -7.00 3.55 -12.00
CA HIS A 398 -6.40 3.51 -10.67
C HIS A 398 -5.06 2.80 -10.79
N VAL A 399 -3.95 3.54 -10.72
CA VAL A 399 -2.58 3.00 -10.84
C VAL A 399 -1.97 2.85 -9.47
N LEU A 400 -1.67 1.61 -9.09
CA LEU A 400 -1.09 1.23 -7.81
C LEU A 400 0.39 0.90 -7.96
N GLU A 401 1.27 1.74 -7.42
CA GLU A 401 2.71 1.47 -7.35
C GLU A 401 3.00 0.39 -6.31
N VAL A 402 3.58 -0.73 -6.75
CA VAL A 402 3.78 -1.91 -5.90
C VAL A 402 5.22 -2.43 -5.85
N HIS A 403 6.17 -1.75 -6.50
CA HIS A 403 7.60 -2.00 -6.36
C HIS A 403 8.02 -2.05 -4.88
N HIS A 404 8.79 -3.09 -4.53
CA HIS A 404 9.29 -3.33 -3.19
C HIS A 404 8.19 -3.33 -2.09
N LYS A 405 6.96 -3.72 -2.45
CA LYS A 405 5.84 -3.83 -1.53
C LYS A 405 5.47 -5.26 -1.20
N VAL A 406 4.99 -5.47 0.03
CA VAL A 406 4.45 -6.73 0.52
C VAL A 406 2.94 -6.58 0.76
N VAL A 407 2.16 -7.48 0.17
CA VAL A 407 0.71 -7.60 0.38
C VAL A 407 0.44 -8.83 1.25
N PHE A 408 -0.29 -8.63 2.36
CA PHE A 408 -0.75 -9.70 3.24
C PHE A 408 -2.24 -9.96 3.05
N TYR A 409 -2.61 -11.16 2.64
CA TYR A 409 -4.00 -11.53 2.38
C TYR A 409 -4.42 -12.75 3.22
N ALA A 410 -5.35 -12.55 4.15
CA ALA A 410 -5.91 -13.64 4.96
C ALA A 410 -7.14 -14.25 4.28
N GLU A 411 -7.01 -15.51 3.87
CA GLU A 411 -8.09 -16.41 3.42
C GLU A 411 -8.98 -15.79 2.35
N PRO A 412 -8.52 -15.67 1.10
CA PRO A 412 -9.28 -15.09 -0.01
C PRO A 412 -10.45 -15.99 -0.49
N THR A 413 -11.22 -16.58 0.43
CA THR A 413 -12.30 -17.53 0.17
C THR A 413 -13.37 -16.96 -0.76
N MET A 414 -13.61 -15.65 -0.69
CA MET A 414 -14.55 -14.94 -1.56
C MET A 414 -14.21 -15.01 -3.06
N PHE A 415 -12.96 -15.32 -3.44
CA PHE A 415 -12.55 -15.43 -4.86
C PHE A 415 -13.12 -16.68 -5.54
N TYR A 416 -13.44 -17.69 -4.73
CA TYR A 416 -13.89 -19.00 -5.22
C TYR A 416 -15.41 -19.12 -5.18
N ASN A 417 -16.11 -18.05 -4.76
CA ASN A 417 -17.56 -17.95 -4.89
C ASN A 417 -17.89 -17.48 -6.31
N ASN A 418 -18.84 -18.14 -6.97
CA ASN A 418 -19.30 -17.80 -8.33
C ASN A 418 -20.18 -16.53 -8.36
N THR A 419 -19.76 -15.45 -7.68
CA THR A 419 -20.44 -14.15 -7.74
C THR A 419 -19.65 -13.17 -8.62
N PRO A 420 -20.30 -12.13 -9.20
CA PRO A 420 -19.59 -11.10 -9.97
C PRO A 420 -18.46 -10.43 -9.18
N GLU A 421 -18.68 -10.15 -7.90
CA GLU A 421 -17.68 -9.57 -6.99
C GLU A 421 -16.52 -10.54 -6.73
N GLY A 422 -16.82 -11.84 -6.58
CA GLY A 422 -15.82 -12.89 -6.41
C GLY A 422 -14.93 -13.03 -7.64
N SER A 423 -15.54 -13.00 -8.84
CA SER A 423 -14.84 -13.03 -10.12
C SER A 423 -13.88 -11.85 -10.29
N LEU A 424 -14.36 -10.61 -10.12
CA LEU A 424 -13.50 -9.42 -10.17
C LEU A 424 -12.39 -9.48 -9.11
N ALA A 425 -12.70 -9.90 -7.88
CA ALA A 425 -11.70 -10.02 -6.83
C ALA A 425 -10.61 -11.05 -7.18
N ARG A 426 -10.97 -12.18 -7.81
CA ARG A 426 -10.03 -13.18 -8.29
C ARG A 426 -9.15 -12.64 -9.41
N GLU A 427 -9.71 -11.90 -10.38
CA GLU A 427 -8.92 -11.28 -11.45
C GLU A 427 -7.95 -10.22 -10.93
N LEU A 428 -8.38 -9.39 -9.98
CA LEU A 428 -7.46 -8.43 -9.32
C LEU A 428 -6.39 -9.12 -8.49
N PHE A 429 -6.68 -10.29 -7.91
CA PHE A 429 -5.66 -11.08 -7.22
C PHE A 429 -4.66 -11.70 -8.19
N LYS A 430 -5.11 -12.25 -9.33
CA LYS A 430 -4.24 -12.72 -10.41
C LYS A 430 -3.35 -11.59 -10.96
N LEU A 431 -3.90 -10.37 -11.08
CA LEU A 431 -3.13 -9.20 -11.45
C LEU A 431 -1.96 -8.99 -10.47
N LEU A 432 -2.19 -9.05 -9.16
CA LEU A 432 -1.12 -8.95 -8.14
C LEU A 432 -0.06 -10.08 -8.20
N LEU A 433 -0.36 -11.21 -8.84
CA LEU A 433 0.56 -12.34 -9.03
C LEU A 433 1.26 -12.33 -10.40
N SER A 434 0.89 -11.40 -11.28
CA SER A 434 1.38 -11.35 -12.65
C SER A 434 2.84 -10.86 -12.71
N ASP A 435 3.58 -11.30 -13.73
CA ASP A 435 4.87 -10.66 -14.04
C ASP A 435 4.58 -9.31 -14.66
N THR A 436 5.24 -8.29 -14.16
CA THR A 436 5.36 -6.98 -14.79
C THR A 436 6.82 -6.82 -15.17
N GLU A 437 7.11 -6.42 -16.40
CA GLU A 437 8.43 -5.85 -16.68
C GLU A 437 8.56 -4.50 -15.94
N GLU A 438 9.79 -4.14 -15.56
CA GLU A 438 10.02 -2.89 -14.84
C GLU A 438 9.62 -1.69 -15.72
N GLY A 439 8.66 -0.90 -15.25
CA GLY A 439 8.08 0.22 -16.00
C GLY A 439 6.84 -0.11 -16.84
N GLU A 440 6.42 -1.39 -16.91
CA GLU A 440 5.16 -1.77 -17.55
C GLU A 440 3.98 -1.77 -16.56
N VAL A 441 2.93 -1.03 -16.94
CA VAL A 441 1.70 -0.94 -16.13
C VAL A 441 0.67 -1.94 -16.63
N LEU A 442 0.39 -2.98 -15.84
CA LEU A 442 -0.65 -3.97 -16.16
C LEU A 442 -2.00 -3.53 -15.64
N CYS A 443 -3.05 -3.67 -16.46
CA CYS A 443 -4.39 -3.21 -16.13
C CYS A 443 -5.44 -4.32 -16.29
N HIS A 444 -6.42 -4.32 -15.39
CA HIS A 444 -7.66 -5.07 -15.52
C HIS A 444 -8.84 -4.10 -15.68
N GLU A 445 -9.61 -4.27 -16.75
CA GLU A 445 -10.81 -3.47 -17.00
C GLU A 445 -12.01 -4.04 -16.25
N ALA A 446 -12.75 -3.17 -15.57
CA ALA A 446 -13.96 -3.53 -14.88
C ALA A 446 -15.05 -2.49 -15.17
N VAL A 447 -16.22 -2.97 -15.56
CA VAL A 447 -17.42 -2.14 -15.68
C VAL A 447 -18.07 -2.09 -14.31
N ASP A 448 -18.28 -0.88 -13.77
CA ASP A 448 -19.07 -0.67 -12.56
C ASP A 448 -20.57 -0.78 -12.94
N PRO A 449 -21.25 -1.90 -12.63
CA PRO A 449 -22.58 -2.18 -13.16
C PRO A 449 -23.61 -1.12 -12.74
N ASP A 450 -23.40 -0.49 -11.58
CA ASP A 450 -24.31 0.52 -11.02
C ASP A 450 -24.10 1.93 -11.60
N LYS A 451 -22.96 2.18 -12.25
CA LYS A 451 -22.53 3.56 -12.59
C LYS A 451 -22.24 3.80 -14.06
N LEU A 452 -22.22 2.77 -14.91
CA LEU A 452 -21.77 2.85 -16.31
C LEU A 452 -20.37 3.51 -16.46
N VAL A 453 -19.59 3.54 -15.36
CA VAL A 453 -18.25 4.11 -15.33
C VAL A 453 -17.27 2.97 -15.64
N TYR A 454 -16.54 3.12 -16.73
CA TYR A 454 -15.42 2.25 -17.03
C TYR A 454 -14.31 2.50 -16.00
N ARG A 455 -13.88 1.45 -15.29
CA ARG A 455 -12.75 1.53 -14.36
C ARG A 455 -11.64 0.61 -14.84
N GLN A 456 -10.41 1.10 -14.75
CA GLN A 456 -9.22 0.29 -14.98
C GLN A 456 -8.44 0.20 -13.67
N TYR A 457 -8.17 -1.00 -13.21
CA TYR A 457 -7.33 -1.26 -12.04
C TYR A 457 -5.97 -1.69 -12.52
N CYS A 458 -4.94 -0.91 -12.21
CA CYS A 458 -3.62 -1.13 -12.75
C CYS A 458 -2.55 -1.25 -11.65
N ILE A 459 -1.56 -2.09 -11.89
CA ILE A 459 -0.36 -2.22 -11.06
C ILE A 459 0.86 -1.73 -11.84
N ASP A 460 1.74 -1.02 -11.14
CA ASP A 460 3.05 -0.58 -11.62
C ASP A 460 4.11 -1.28 -10.77
N GLY A 461 4.78 -2.26 -11.39
CA GLY A 461 5.67 -3.23 -10.74
C GLY A 461 4.98 -4.48 -10.20
N ARG A 462 5.78 -5.35 -9.57
CA ARG A 462 5.34 -6.62 -8.97
C ARG A 462 5.43 -6.55 -7.45
N PRO A 463 4.39 -6.90 -6.68
CA PRO A 463 4.49 -7.01 -5.23
C PRO A 463 4.97 -8.40 -4.79
N VAL A 464 5.48 -8.50 -3.57
CA VAL A 464 5.52 -9.75 -2.82
C VAL A 464 4.13 -10.03 -2.23
N VAL A 465 3.61 -11.24 -2.42
CA VAL A 465 2.27 -11.61 -1.89
C VAL A 465 2.42 -12.77 -0.91
N ILE A 466 1.90 -12.58 0.30
CA ILE A 466 1.77 -13.66 1.28
C ILE A 466 0.29 -13.81 1.60
N THR A 467 -0.24 -14.99 1.27
CA THR A 467 -1.65 -15.32 1.47
C THR A 467 -1.81 -16.57 2.32
N THR A 468 -2.97 -16.74 2.95
CA THR A 468 -3.35 -18.00 3.60
C THR A 468 -4.47 -18.66 2.81
N ILE A 469 -4.34 -19.95 2.48
CA ILE A 469 -5.35 -20.67 1.70
C ILE A 469 -5.83 -21.88 2.50
N PRO A 470 -7.13 -21.99 2.79
CA PRO A 470 -7.71 -23.18 3.38
C PRO A 470 -7.47 -24.42 2.51
N ASP A 471 -7.30 -25.58 3.15
CA ASP A 471 -7.02 -26.80 2.41
C ASP A 471 -8.13 -27.17 1.41
N GLU A 472 -9.38 -26.95 1.78
CA GLU A 472 -10.55 -27.17 0.92
C GLU A 472 -10.51 -26.35 -0.38
N ASN A 473 -9.77 -25.24 -0.41
CA ASN A 473 -9.70 -24.34 -1.56
C ASN A 473 -8.46 -24.52 -2.44
N LEU A 474 -7.50 -25.39 -2.08
CA LEU A 474 -6.32 -25.61 -2.93
C LEU A 474 -6.67 -26.21 -4.28
N THR A 475 -7.69 -27.06 -4.35
CA THR A 475 -8.17 -27.64 -5.61
C THR A 475 -8.86 -26.62 -6.52
N SER A 476 -9.21 -25.44 -5.99
CA SER A 476 -9.83 -24.34 -6.74
C SER A 476 -8.81 -23.41 -7.40
N LEU A 477 -7.52 -23.54 -7.07
CA LEU A 477 -6.45 -22.79 -7.72
C LEU A 477 -6.31 -23.20 -9.19
N ARG A 478 -6.15 -22.22 -10.07
CA ARG A 478 -6.06 -22.42 -11.51
C ARG A 478 -5.05 -21.44 -12.12
N GLY A 479 -4.45 -21.84 -13.24
CA GLY A 479 -3.60 -20.97 -14.06
C GLY A 479 -2.47 -20.32 -13.27
N GLN A 480 -2.44 -18.98 -13.26
CA GLN A 480 -1.42 -18.19 -12.58
C GLN A 480 -1.37 -18.43 -11.06
N GLU A 481 -2.50 -18.63 -10.39
CA GLU A 481 -2.51 -18.88 -8.93
C GLU A 481 -1.71 -20.13 -8.58
N LEU A 482 -1.90 -21.20 -9.34
CA LEU A 482 -1.22 -22.49 -9.16
C LEU A 482 0.26 -22.43 -9.55
N ALA A 483 0.60 -21.63 -10.57
CA ALA A 483 1.98 -21.49 -11.04
C ALA A 483 2.83 -20.52 -10.21
N ARG A 484 2.21 -19.51 -9.57
CA ARG A 484 2.93 -18.40 -8.93
C ARG A 484 2.97 -18.45 -7.42
N LEU A 485 1.98 -19.08 -6.79
CA LEU A 485 2.01 -19.25 -5.34
C LEU A 485 2.85 -20.48 -4.99
N LEU A 486 3.86 -20.29 -4.15
CA LEU A 486 4.55 -21.40 -3.50
C LEU A 486 3.68 -21.91 -2.33
N PRO A 487 3.09 -23.12 -2.41
CA PRO A 487 2.25 -23.63 -1.36
C PRO A 487 3.11 -24.21 -0.24
N VAL A 488 3.00 -23.65 0.96
CA VAL A 488 3.74 -24.10 2.14
C VAL A 488 2.73 -24.48 3.22
N SER A 489 2.65 -25.76 3.53
CA SER A 489 1.75 -26.26 4.56
C SER A 489 2.24 -25.89 5.97
N ILE A 490 1.29 -25.60 6.86
CA ILE A 490 1.54 -25.75 8.29
C ILE A 490 1.66 -27.24 8.63
N ASP A 491 2.57 -27.58 9.52
CA ASP A 491 2.83 -28.94 9.96
C ASP A 491 1.74 -29.36 10.95
N LEU A 492 0.81 -30.20 10.49
CA LEU A 492 -0.15 -30.84 11.38
C LEU A 492 0.51 -32.04 12.06
N ASN A 493 1.33 -31.80 13.08
CA ASN A 493 1.82 -32.87 13.94
C ASN A 493 0.87 -33.05 15.15
N PRO A 494 0.04 -34.10 15.18
CA PRO A 494 -0.88 -34.36 16.30
C PRO A 494 -0.17 -34.72 17.61
N GLU A 495 1.09 -35.17 17.59
CA GLU A 495 1.85 -35.54 18.81
C GLU A 495 2.21 -34.33 19.68
N VAL A 496 2.07 -33.11 19.15
CA VAL A 496 2.50 -31.86 19.80
C VAL A 496 1.33 -31.09 20.43
N GLU A 497 0.13 -31.67 20.44
CA GLU A 497 -1.10 -31.06 20.95
C GLU A 497 -1.00 -30.61 22.43
N PRO A 498 -0.38 -31.37 23.37
CA PRO A 498 -0.22 -30.93 24.77
C PRO A 498 0.67 -29.69 24.91
N GLU A 499 1.70 -29.57 24.08
CA GLU A 499 2.62 -28.44 24.08
C GLU A 499 2.01 -27.22 23.40
N ALA A 500 1.28 -27.42 22.31
CA ALA A 500 0.49 -26.39 21.66
C ALA A 500 -0.57 -25.81 22.62
N LEU A 501 -1.27 -26.66 23.39
CA LEU A 501 -2.21 -26.22 24.42
C LEU A 501 -1.53 -25.43 25.54
N ARG A 502 -0.36 -25.89 26.03
CA ARG A 502 0.46 -25.15 27.01
C ARG A 502 0.90 -23.79 26.47
N PHE A 503 1.27 -23.73 25.20
CA PHE A 503 1.64 -22.50 24.51
C PHE A 503 0.46 -21.53 24.40
N ILE A 504 -0.72 -21.99 23.95
CA ILE A 504 -1.93 -21.16 23.83
C ILE A 504 -2.31 -20.53 25.18
N ARG A 505 -2.27 -21.31 26.28
CA ARG A 505 -2.55 -20.81 27.63
C ARG A 505 -1.57 -19.72 28.09
N ARG A 506 -0.33 -19.70 27.57
CA ARG A 506 0.71 -18.72 27.92
C ARG A 506 0.85 -17.58 26.90
N LYS A 507 0.22 -17.67 25.72
CA LYS A 507 0.37 -16.74 24.58
C LYS A 507 0.08 -15.27 24.91
N SER A 508 -0.79 -15.00 25.89
CA SER A 508 -1.09 -13.64 26.38
C SER A 508 0.11 -13.03 27.12
N ARG A 509 0.91 -13.83 27.84
CA ARG A 509 2.08 -13.40 28.61
C ARG A 509 3.23 -12.92 27.71
N PHE A 510 3.36 -13.47 26.50
CA PHE A 510 4.42 -13.11 25.55
C PHE A 510 4.10 -11.90 24.66
N LYS A 511 2.98 -11.19 24.88
CA LYS A 511 2.55 -10.10 23.97
C LYS A 511 3.55 -8.96 23.90
N GLU A 512 4.03 -8.46 25.05
CA GLU A 512 4.98 -7.35 25.08
C GLU A 512 6.39 -7.78 24.65
N GLU A 513 6.79 -9.00 25.00
CA GLU A 513 8.05 -9.56 24.54
C GLU A 513 8.08 -9.72 23.02
N PHE A 514 7.01 -10.28 22.43
CA PHE A 514 6.86 -10.38 20.99
C PHE A 514 6.97 -9.00 20.33
N LYS A 515 6.23 -7.99 20.79
CA LYS A 515 6.33 -6.63 20.23
C LYS A 515 7.76 -6.08 20.27
N ARG A 516 8.49 -6.33 21.37
CA ARG A 516 9.88 -5.86 21.53
C ARG A 516 10.83 -6.58 20.57
N ARG A 517 10.69 -7.90 20.39
CA ARG A 517 11.55 -8.68 19.48
C ARG A 517 11.18 -8.48 18.01
N ALA A 518 9.88 -8.41 17.70
CA ALA A 518 9.36 -8.08 16.38
C ALA A 518 9.77 -6.68 15.93
N LEU A 519 9.87 -5.71 16.85
CA LEU A 519 10.43 -4.40 16.53
C LEU A 519 11.91 -4.47 16.11
N LEU A 520 12.70 -5.34 16.73
CA LEU A 520 14.10 -5.54 16.36
C LEU A 520 14.23 -6.23 15.00
N ALA A 521 13.45 -7.28 14.75
CA ALA A 521 13.36 -7.95 13.45
C ALA A 521 12.94 -6.99 12.34
N ARG A 522 11.89 -6.20 12.59
CA ARG A 522 11.41 -5.16 11.68
C ARG A 522 12.47 -4.11 11.39
N PHE A 523 13.21 -3.70 12.43
CA PHE A 523 14.28 -2.74 12.25
C PHE A 523 15.41 -3.32 11.40
N PHE A 524 15.82 -4.56 11.66
CA PHE A 524 16.80 -5.27 10.84
C PHE A 524 16.39 -5.35 9.37
N LEU A 525 15.17 -5.81 9.07
CA LEU A 525 14.66 -5.88 7.70
C LEU A 525 14.65 -4.49 7.04
N SER A 526 14.35 -3.42 7.79
CA SER A 526 14.38 -2.05 7.25
C SER A 526 15.78 -1.51 6.92
N LEU A 527 16.84 -2.24 7.28
CA LEU A 527 18.23 -1.91 6.95
C LEU A 527 18.73 -2.67 5.71
N MET A 528 17.98 -3.64 5.18
CA MET A 528 18.42 -4.37 3.99
C MET A 528 18.52 -3.40 2.81
N PRO A 529 19.59 -3.49 2.00
CA PRO A 529 19.72 -2.69 0.79
C PRO A 529 18.70 -3.13 -0.26
N ILE A 530 18.24 -2.19 -1.08
CA ILE A 530 17.54 -2.51 -2.33
C ILE A 530 18.58 -3.01 -3.32
N VAL A 531 18.40 -4.21 -3.85
CA VAL A 531 19.32 -4.87 -4.77
C VAL A 531 18.92 -4.53 -6.21
N GLU A 532 19.89 -4.15 -7.04
CA GLU A 532 19.65 -3.81 -8.45
C GLU A 532 19.81 -5.02 -9.38
N SER A 533 20.76 -5.93 -9.10
CA SER A 533 20.87 -7.22 -9.79
C SER A 533 21.22 -8.38 -8.88
N VAL A 534 20.76 -9.57 -9.25
CA VAL A 534 21.08 -10.84 -8.59
C VAL A 534 21.80 -11.72 -9.61
N GLU A 535 22.90 -12.34 -9.21
CA GLU A 535 23.61 -13.32 -10.02
C GLU A 535 23.91 -14.57 -9.22
N LEU A 536 23.70 -15.73 -9.83
CA LEU A 536 24.14 -17.01 -9.28
C LEU A 536 25.64 -17.19 -9.57
N ASP A 537 26.37 -17.77 -8.63
CA ASP A 537 27.70 -18.29 -8.94
C ASP A 537 27.60 -19.59 -9.77
N GLU A 538 28.69 -19.96 -10.45
CA GLU A 538 28.73 -21.15 -11.33
C GLU A 538 28.43 -22.47 -10.60
N GLU A 539 28.64 -22.53 -9.28
CA GLU A 539 28.33 -23.72 -8.49
C GLU A 539 26.85 -23.80 -8.12
N ALA A 540 26.22 -22.67 -7.86
CA ALA A 540 24.79 -22.53 -7.63
C ALA A 540 24.01 -22.88 -8.89
N ASP A 541 24.41 -22.32 -10.02
CA ASP A 541 23.78 -22.53 -11.33
C ASP A 541 23.77 -24.02 -11.70
N ARG A 542 24.94 -24.66 -11.69
CA ARG A 542 25.07 -26.12 -11.91
C ARG A 542 24.26 -26.95 -10.93
N PHE A 543 24.19 -26.53 -9.66
CA PHE A 543 23.42 -27.27 -8.66
C PHE A 543 21.92 -27.20 -8.93
N ILE A 544 21.40 -26.05 -9.37
CA ILE A 544 19.98 -25.89 -9.76
C ILE A 544 19.67 -26.75 -10.98
N ASP A 545 20.53 -26.71 -12.00
CA ASP A 545 20.39 -27.53 -13.20
C ASP A 545 20.33 -29.02 -12.87
N ASP A 546 21.34 -29.55 -12.18
CA ASP A 546 21.41 -30.96 -11.78
C ASP A 546 20.17 -31.39 -10.98
N LEU A 547 19.68 -30.49 -10.12
CA LEU A 547 18.52 -30.73 -9.27
C LEU A 547 17.23 -30.82 -10.08
N LEU A 548 16.98 -29.85 -10.96
CA LEU A 548 15.74 -29.75 -11.71
C LEU A 548 15.70 -30.70 -12.92
N MET A 549 16.84 -31.03 -13.52
CA MET A 549 16.97 -32.05 -14.57
C MET A 549 16.38 -33.40 -14.15
N SER A 550 16.45 -33.74 -12.85
CA SER A 550 15.87 -34.98 -12.32
C SER A 550 14.34 -35.06 -12.39
N TYR A 551 13.66 -33.93 -12.62
CA TYR A 551 12.21 -33.82 -12.73
C TYR A 551 11.70 -33.65 -14.17
N ILE A 552 12.60 -33.60 -15.17
CA ILE A 552 12.23 -33.42 -16.58
C ILE A 552 11.70 -34.74 -17.15
N GLY A 553 10.41 -34.76 -17.52
CA GLY A 553 9.74 -35.95 -18.06
C GLY A 553 8.55 -35.70 -18.99
N GLY A 554 8.18 -34.45 -19.28
CA GLY A 554 7.13 -34.10 -20.26
C GLY A 554 6.82 -32.60 -20.35
N GLU A 555 6.31 -32.13 -21.51
CA GLU A 555 6.01 -30.71 -21.82
C GLU A 555 5.11 -30.00 -20.78
N ARG A 556 4.22 -30.74 -20.09
CA ARG A 556 3.33 -30.18 -19.05
C ARG A 556 4.08 -29.69 -17.80
N ILE A 557 5.27 -30.22 -17.53
CA ILE A 557 6.02 -29.99 -16.29
C ILE A 557 7.02 -28.82 -16.48
N GLU A 558 7.49 -28.58 -17.70
CA GLU A 558 8.57 -27.62 -18.00
C GLU A 558 8.25 -26.18 -17.52
N LYS A 559 7.03 -25.68 -17.77
CA LYS A 559 6.61 -24.35 -17.29
C LYS A 559 6.62 -24.24 -15.76
N HIS A 560 6.27 -25.32 -15.07
CA HIS A 560 6.22 -25.34 -13.61
C HIS A 560 7.61 -25.52 -12.99
N ILE A 561 8.52 -26.22 -13.68
CA ILE A 561 9.94 -26.30 -13.34
C ILE A 561 10.58 -24.91 -13.38
N ARG A 562 10.47 -24.19 -14.50
CA ARG A 562 11.04 -22.82 -14.62
C ARG A 562 10.52 -21.85 -13.54
N ARG A 563 9.28 -22.04 -13.09
CA ARG A 563 8.70 -21.23 -11.99
C ARG A 563 9.16 -21.68 -10.61
N ALA A 564 9.46 -22.96 -10.43
CA ALA A 564 10.06 -23.46 -9.19
C ALA A 564 11.52 -23.03 -9.06
N GLU A 565 12.25 -23.05 -10.17
CA GLU A 565 13.60 -22.50 -10.34
C GLU A 565 13.66 -21.02 -9.92
N GLN A 566 12.87 -20.17 -10.56
CA GLN A 566 12.80 -18.73 -10.24
C GLN A 566 12.47 -18.47 -8.76
N ASP A 567 11.56 -19.24 -8.16
CA ASP A 567 11.26 -19.11 -6.73
C ASP A 567 12.43 -19.58 -5.85
N LEU A 568 13.14 -20.63 -6.25
CA LEU A 568 14.31 -21.14 -5.54
C LEU A 568 15.43 -20.12 -5.53
N GLU A 569 15.74 -19.52 -6.69
CA GLU A 569 16.69 -18.42 -6.83
C GLU A 569 16.28 -17.22 -5.99
N SER A 570 15.02 -16.79 -6.08
CA SER A 570 14.46 -15.66 -5.32
C SER A 570 14.62 -15.85 -3.81
N LEU A 571 14.28 -17.03 -3.31
CA LEU A 571 14.35 -17.34 -1.89
C LEU A 571 15.80 -17.55 -1.42
N ALA A 572 16.68 -18.07 -2.27
CA ALA A 572 18.12 -18.18 -2.00
C ALA A 572 18.78 -16.80 -1.96
N ALA A 573 18.46 -15.91 -2.91
CA ALA A 573 18.89 -14.52 -2.93
C ALA A 573 18.40 -13.78 -1.67
N ALA A 574 17.15 -13.99 -1.27
CA ALA A 574 16.64 -13.42 -0.02
C ALA A 574 17.39 -13.93 1.22
N TYR A 575 17.72 -15.23 1.26
CA TYR A 575 18.54 -15.80 2.34
C TYR A 575 19.94 -15.17 2.38
N GLU A 576 20.58 -15.04 1.22
CA GLU A 576 21.90 -14.45 1.10
C GLU A 576 21.89 -12.96 1.49
N LEU A 577 20.86 -12.21 1.09
CA LEU A 577 20.69 -10.79 1.45
C LEU A 577 20.55 -10.59 2.97
N LEU A 578 19.83 -11.48 3.66
CA LEU A 578 19.72 -11.46 5.12
C LEU A 578 21.11 -11.66 5.76
N ASN A 579 21.88 -12.64 5.28
CA ASN A 579 23.21 -12.95 5.80
C ASN A 579 24.21 -11.83 5.49
N TYR A 580 24.21 -11.30 4.27
CA TYR A 580 25.01 -10.16 3.85
C TYR A 580 24.78 -8.95 4.75
N THR A 581 23.51 -8.60 4.98
CA THR A 581 23.13 -7.47 5.84
C THR A 581 23.62 -7.69 7.28
N ALA A 582 23.48 -8.89 7.80
CA ALA A 582 23.93 -9.23 9.15
C ALA A 582 25.46 -9.18 9.29
N LYS A 583 26.20 -9.71 8.32
CA LYS A 583 27.66 -9.68 8.26
C LYS A 583 28.19 -8.24 8.28
N LEU A 584 27.62 -7.34 7.47
CA LEU A 584 28.00 -5.92 7.50
C LEU A 584 27.81 -5.29 8.89
N ILE A 585 26.72 -5.63 9.59
CA ILE A 585 26.45 -5.10 10.93
C ILE A 585 27.44 -5.67 11.96
N GLN A 586 27.78 -6.96 11.86
CA GLN A 586 28.80 -7.62 12.70
C GLN A 586 30.17 -6.97 12.52
N GLU A 587 30.56 -6.65 11.29
CA GLU A 587 31.80 -5.94 10.95
C GLU A 587 31.79 -4.46 11.38
N GLY A 588 30.72 -3.99 12.04
CA GLY A 588 30.59 -2.60 12.47
C GLY A 588 30.32 -1.61 11.32
N LYS A 589 30.06 -2.11 10.11
CA LYS A 589 29.68 -1.31 8.95
C LYS A 589 28.18 -0.97 9.01
N LYS A 590 27.76 -0.01 8.20
CA LYS A 590 26.33 0.27 7.97
C LYS A 590 25.95 -0.35 6.62
N PRO A 591 24.85 -1.10 6.54
CA PRO A 591 24.32 -1.54 5.26
C PRO A 591 24.09 -0.33 4.33
N PRO A 592 24.46 -0.43 3.04
CA PRO A 592 24.15 0.62 2.08
C PRO A 592 22.64 0.69 1.85
N ARG A 593 22.15 1.77 1.24
CA ARG A 593 20.72 1.86 0.86
C ARG A 593 20.40 1.06 -0.39
N LYS A 594 21.35 1.00 -1.31
CA LYS A 594 21.29 0.28 -2.57
C LYS A 594 22.51 -0.63 -2.68
N LEU A 595 22.32 -1.80 -3.27
CA LEU A 595 23.37 -2.76 -3.57
C LEU A 595 23.28 -3.05 -5.06
N GLU A 596 24.32 -2.71 -5.81
CA GLU A 596 24.33 -2.90 -7.27
C GLU A 596 24.13 -4.36 -7.64
N LYS A 597 24.79 -5.27 -6.91
CA LYS A 597 24.81 -6.69 -7.23
C LYS A 597 24.86 -7.56 -5.98
N LEU A 598 24.05 -8.61 -5.95
CA LEU A 598 24.08 -9.68 -4.94
C LEU A 598 24.47 -11.00 -5.62
N ILE A 599 25.56 -11.63 -5.15
CA ILE A 599 25.99 -12.95 -5.64
C ILE A 599 25.40 -14.02 -4.72
N VAL A 600 24.73 -15.02 -5.30
CA VAL A 600 24.10 -16.12 -4.59
C VAL A 600 24.92 -17.39 -4.80
N GLY A 601 25.41 -17.96 -3.70
CA GLY A 601 26.20 -19.18 -3.75
C GLY A 601 25.40 -20.46 -3.55
N LYS A 602 26.02 -21.58 -3.94
CA LYS A 602 25.44 -22.93 -3.86
C LYS A 602 24.85 -23.28 -2.49
N GLU A 603 25.51 -22.87 -1.41
CA GLU A 603 25.05 -23.19 -0.05
C GLU A 603 23.72 -22.51 0.30
N ALA A 604 23.44 -21.31 -0.24
CA ALA A 604 22.16 -20.64 -0.07
C ALA A 604 21.05 -21.39 -0.79
N VAL A 605 21.29 -21.79 -2.04
CA VAL A 605 20.36 -22.58 -2.86
C VAL A 605 20.06 -23.92 -2.18
N LYS A 606 21.11 -24.65 -1.79
CA LYS A 606 21.00 -25.94 -1.11
C LYS A 606 20.20 -25.82 0.19
N TYR A 607 20.50 -24.83 1.03
CA TYR A 607 19.79 -24.59 2.28
C TYR A 607 18.29 -24.34 2.06
N VAL A 608 17.94 -23.49 1.10
CA VAL A 608 16.54 -23.18 0.78
C VAL A 608 15.82 -24.39 0.22
N TRP A 609 16.44 -25.13 -0.69
CA TRP A 609 15.89 -26.38 -1.23
C TRP A 609 15.64 -27.40 -0.12
N GLU A 610 16.61 -27.66 0.75
CA GLU A 610 16.48 -28.65 1.83
C GLU A 610 15.31 -28.33 2.77
N ILE A 611 15.02 -27.04 2.99
CA ILE A 611 13.93 -26.61 3.88
C ILE A 611 12.58 -26.64 3.20
N LEU A 612 12.52 -26.29 1.91
CA LEU A 612 11.27 -26.09 1.17
C LEU A 612 11.02 -27.14 0.08
N LYS A 613 11.76 -28.24 0.09
CA LYS A 613 11.68 -29.33 -0.90
C LYS A 613 10.25 -29.74 -1.20
N ASP A 614 9.45 -29.98 -0.17
CA ASP A 614 8.05 -30.40 -0.31
C ASP A 614 7.20 -29.35 -1.04
N ALA A 615 7.45 -28.06 -0.80
CA ALA A 615 6.76 -26.96 -1.46
C ALA A 615 7.18 -26.81 -2.93
N PHE A 616 8.48 -26.95 -3.22
CA PHE A 616 8.99 -26.94 -4.59
C PHE A 616 8.48 -28.14 -5.39
N GLU A 617 8.50 -29.35 -4.82
CA GLU A 617 7.91 -30.53 -5.46
C GLU A 617 6.40 -30.31 -5.71
N ALA A 618 5.66 -29.77 -4.74
CA ALA A 618 4.24 -29.45 -4.94
C ALA A 618 4.02 -28.50 -6.13
N LYS A 619 4.90 -27.51 -6.30
CA LYS A 619 4.86 -26.53 -7.39
C LYS A 619 5.29 -27.12 -8.75
N ILE A 620 6.39 -27.88 -8.81
CA ILE A 620 6.92 -28.54 -10.02
C ILE A 620 5.85 -29.41 -10.69
N TYR A 621 5.15 -30.21 -9.89
CA TYR A 621 4.11 -31.11 -10.40
C TYR A 621 2.72 -30.44 -10.52
N ALA A 622 2.59 -29.16 -10.16
CA ALA A 622 1.33 -28.40 -10.19
C ALA A 622 0.13 -29.10 -9.49
N SER A 623 0.40 -29.95 -8.50
CA SER A 623 -0.61 -30.79 -7.85
C SER A 623 -0.31 -30.90 -6.35
N PRO A 624 -0.64 -29.91 -5.51
CA PRO A 624 -0.32 -29.95 -4.09
C PRO A 624 -0.91 -31.22 -3.44
N LEU A 625 -0.04 -32.07 -2.88
CA LEU A 625 -0.41 -33.35 -2.29
C LEU A 625 -1.14 -33.15 -0.96
N LYS A 626 -2.16 -33.99 -0.69
CA LYS A 626 -2.93 -33.97 0.56
C LYS A 626 -3.29 -35.34 1.07
N GLY A 627 -3.59 -35.39 2.37
CA GLY A 627 -4.16 -36.56 3.04
C GLY A 627 -3.37 -37.83 2.75
N ASP A 628 -4.09 -38.90 2.39
CA ASP A 628 -3.50 -40.21 2.13
C ASP A 628 -2.58 -40.24 0.92
N LYS A 629 -2.82 -39.41 -0.10
CA LYS A 629 -1.96 -39.29 -1.27
C LYS A 629 -0.58 -38.74 -0.89
N ALA A 630 -0.54 -37.73 -0.01
CA ALA A 630 0.71 -37.21 0.55
C ALA A 630 1.43 -38.24 1.42
N ARG A 631 0.69 -38.99 2.25
CA ARG A 631 1.28 -40.05 3.11
C ARG A 631 1.93 -41.16 2.29
N ILE A 632 1.25 -41.64 1.24
CA ILE A 632 1.77 -42.69 0.36
C ILE A 632 2.99 -42.20 -0.43
N TYR A 633 2.92 -41.00 -1.02
CA TYR A 633 4.07 -40.42 -1.73
C TYR A 633 5.28 -40.24 -0.80
N LYS A 634 5.07 -39.68 0.40
CA LYS A 634 6.12 -39.50 1.40
C LYS A 634 6.74 -40.82 1.84
N LEU A 635 5.94 -41.86 2.05
CA LEU A 635 6.44 -43.21 2.36
C LEU A 635 7.38 -43.75 1.26
N ILE A 636 6.97 -43.65 -0.02
CA ILE A 636 7.79 -44.12 -1.16
C ILE A 636 9.08 -43.31 -1.24
N ARG A 637 8.99 -41.99 -1.07
CA ARG A 637 10.14 -41.07 -1.14
C ARG A 637 11.14 -41.31 -0.01
N ASP A 638 10.66 -41.40 1.23
CA ASP A 638 11.50 -41.49 2.43
C ASP A 638 12.21 -42.85 2.52
N ARG A 639 11.67 -43.89 1.87
CA ARG A 639 12.35 -45.19 1.67
C ARG A 639 13.59 -45.09 0.77
N GLY A 640 13.70 -44.05 -0.06
CA GLY A 640 14.89 -43.77 -0.88
C GLY A 640 15.09 -44.67 -2.10
N GLY A 641 14.35 -45.79 -2.23
CA GLY A 641 14.45 -46.77 -3.32
C GLY A 641 13.09 -47.38 -3.69
N PRO A 642 13.06 -48.46 -4.51
CA PRO A 642 11.81 -49.11 -4.93
C PRO A 642 11.04 -49.73 -3.75
N VAL A 643 9.73 -49.48 -3.69
CA VAL A 643 8.82 -49.96 -2.64
C VAL A 643 7.70 -50.81 -3.24
N ARG A 644 7.43 -51.98 -2.64
CA ARG A 644 6.34 -52.87 -3.09
C ARG A 644 4.97 -52.34 -2.64
N ALA A 645 3.95 -52.54 -3.47
CA ALA A 645 2.57 -52.18 -3.15
C ALA A 645 2.07 -52.82 -1.84
N ALA A 646 2.53 -54.04 -1.55
CA ALA A 646 2.21 -54.75 -0.30
C ALA A 646 2.76 -54.01 0.93
N GLU A 647 4.00 -53.53 0.87
CA GLU A 647 4.62 -52.77 1.96
C GLU A 647 3.94 -51.43 2.17
N ILE A 648 3.45 -50.80 1.08
CA ILE A 648 2.65 -49.59 1.18
C ILE A 648 1.33 -49.89 1.89
N LEU A 649 0.64 -50.96 1.50
CA LEU A 649 -0.62 -51.41 2.12
C LEU A 649 -0.48 -51.74 3.61
N GLU A 650 0.65 -52.32 4.01
CA GLU A 650 0.95 -52.60 5.41
C GLU A 650 1.27 -51.32 6.20
N ALA A 651 1.95 -50.36 5.58
CA ALA A 651 2.35 -49.11 6.23
C ALA A 651 1.21 -48.08 6.35
N VAL A 652 0.17 -48.17 5.51
CA VAL A 652 -0.95 -47.23 5.51
C VAL A 652 -2.26 -47.95 5.84
N SER A 653 -2.95 -47.51 6.90
CA SER A 653 -4.24 -48.07 7.34
C SER A 653 -5.40 -47.70 6.40
N LEU A 654 -5.29 -48.03 5.11
CA LEU A 654 -6.23 -47.68 4.05
C LEU A 654 -6.69 -48.92 3.29
N SER A 655 -7.86 -48.82 2.65
CA SER A 655 -8.35 -49.92 1.82
C SER A 655 -7.44 -50.15 0.62
N LYS A 656 -7.31 -51.42 0.20
CA LYS A 656 -6.54 -51.80 -1.00
C LYS A 656 -6.96 -50.98 -2.22
N LYS A 657 -8.26 -50.80 -2.43
CA LYS A 657 -8.81 -49.99 -3.53
C LYS A 657 -8.29 -48.55 -3.49
N THR A 658 -8.34 -47.91 -2.31
CA THR A 658 -7.85 -46.53 -2.12
C THR A 658 -6.37 -46.40 -2.44
N VAL A 659 -5.53 -47.31 -1.94
CA VAL A 659 -4.08 -47.28 -2.18
C VAL A 659 -3.75 -47.42 -3.67
N TYR A 660 -4.38 -48.36 -4.39
CA TYR A 660 -4.13 -48.52 -5.82
C TYR A 660 -4.66 -47.34 -6.66
N THR A 661 -5.78 -46.72 -6.28
CA THR A 661 -6.25 -45.48 -6.91
C THR A 661 -5.21 -44.37 -6.74
N ILE A 662 -4.73 -44.17 -5.51
CA ILE A 662 -3.71 -43.16 -5.20
C ILE A 662 -2.41 -43.42 -5.97
N LEU A 663 -1.93 -44.67 -6.02
CA LEU A 663 -0.73 -45.03 -6.76
C LEU A 663 -0.88 -44.76 -8.26
N ARG A 664 -2.05 -45.04 -8.83
CA ARG A 664 -2.34 -44.71 -10.24
C ARG A 664 -2.31 -43.20 -10.45
N GLU A 665 -2.96 -42.42 -9.59
CA GLU A 665 -2.91 -40.96 -9.70
C GLU A 665 -1.49 -40.40 -9.58
N LEU A 666 -0.66 -40.95 -8.69
CA LEU A 666 0.74 -40.54 -8.54
C LEU A 666 1.60 -40.91 -9.76
N LEU A 667 1.30 -42.05 -10.42
CA LEU A 667 1.91 -42.44 -11.69
C LEU A 667 1.48 -41.49 -12.82
N ASP A 668 0.19 -41.20 -12.92
CA ASP A 668 -0.37 -40.30 -13.94
C ASP A 668 0.18 -38.86 -13.80
N GLU A 669 0.48 -38.44 -12.57
CA GLU A 669 1.16 -37.18 -12.25
C GLU A 669 2.68 -37.22 -12.49
N GLY A 670 3.27 -38.39 -12.78
CA GLY A 670 4.71 -38.57 -12.95
C GLY A 670 5.54 -38.44 -11.65
N ARG A 671 4.88 -38.39 -10.48
CA ARG A 671 5.53 -38.26 -9.17
C ARG A 671 6.24 -39.53 -8.74
N ILE A 672 5.75 -40.67 -9.22
CA ILE A 672 6.37 -41.97 -9.05
C ILE A 672 6.43 -42.65 -10.40
N ILE A 673 7.32 -43.64 -10.52
CA ILE A 673 7.46 -44.52 -11.66
C ILE A 673 7.30 -45.96 -11.21
N GLN A 674 6.83 -46.80 -12.12
CA GLN A 674 6.72 -48.24 -11.88
C GLN A 674 8.02 -48.93 -12.30
N CYS A 675 8.78 -49.45 -11.33
CA CYS A 675 10.03 -50.17 -11.58
C CYS A 675 9.81 -51.64 -11.96
N GLY A 676 8.59 -52.15 -11.73
CA GLY A 676 8.18 -53.52 -11.99
C GLY A 676 6.74 -53.76 -11.51
N ARG A 677 6.17 -54.94 -11.76
CA ARG A 677 4.76 -55.23 -11.40
C ARG A 677 4.55 -55.07 -9.89
N GLY A 678 3.79 -54.04 -9.51
CA GLY A 678 3.51 -53.70 -8.11
C GLY A 678 4.68 -53.10 -7.33
N ILE A 679 5.69 -52.56 -8.00
CA ILE A 679 6.86 -51.90 -7.38
C ILE A 679 6.95 -50.47 -7.89
N TYR A 680 7.04 -49.52 -6.97
CA TYR A 680 7.02 -48.08 -7.27
C TYR A 680 8.21 -47.38 -6.65
N ALA A 681 8.76 -46.39 -7.33
CA ALA A 681 9.82 -45.52 -6.80
C ALA A 681 9.61 -44.08 -7.27
N VAL A 682 10.29 -43.13 -6.66
CA VAL A 682 10.43 -41.77 -7.20
C VAL A 682 11.28 -41.82 -8.49
N PRO A 683 11.07 -40.94 -9.50
CA PRO A 683 11.92 -40.86 -10.68
C PRO A 683 13.43 -40.93 -10.36
N GLY A 684 14.17 -41.68 -11.19
CA GLY A 684 15.62 -41.88 -11.00
C GLY A 684 16.03 -42.90 -9.91
N LYS A 685 15.08 -43.49 -9.17
CA LYS A 685 15.38 -44.42 -8.07
C LYS A 685 15.14 -45.90 -8.37
N CYS A 686 14.70 -46.27 -9.58
CA CYS A 686 14.49 -47.67 -9.94
C CYS A 686 15.78 -48.52 -10.02
N GLY A 687 16.94 -47.90 -10.28
CA GLY A 687 18.23 -48.60 -10.38
C GLY A 687 18.94 -48.85 -9.04
N GLN A 688 18.39 -48.35 -7.93
CA GLN A 688 18.92 -48.62 -6.60
C GLN A 688 18.50 -50.01 -6.14
N SER A 689 19.42 -50.75 -5.52
CA SER A 689 19.45 -52.21 -5.54
C SER A 689 18.15 -52.89 -5.11
N ILE A 690 17.47 -53.50 -6.08
CA ILE A 690 16.42 -54.53 -5.91
C ILE A 690 17.06 -55.86 -5.43
N THR A 691 18.31 -55.85 -4.95
CA THR A 691 19.04 -57.07 -4.55
C THR A 691 18.43 -57.75 -3.32
N ASN A 692 17.75 -57.01 -2.44
CA ASN A 692 17.01 -57.62 -1.33
C ASN A 692 15.71 -58.31 -1.75
N TYR A 693 15.20 -58.06 -2.97
CA TYR A 693 13.85 -58.46 -3.38
C TYR A 693 13.80 -59.38 -4.60
N MET A 694 14.87 -59.49 -5.39
CA MET A 694 14.94 -60.48 -6.49
C MET A 694 15.27 -61.89 -5.99
N ASN A 695 15.93 -62.03 -4.84
CA ASN A 695 16.27 -63.34 -4.25
C ASN A 695 15.04 -64.10 -3.70
N GLU A 696 13.95 -63.42 -3.32
CA GLU A 696 12.72 -64.07 -2.86
C GLU A 696 11.94 -64.78 -3.98
N LYS A 697 12.04 -64.30 -5.23
CA LYS A 697 11.39 -64.97 -6.37
C LYS A 697 12.21 -66.14 -6.92
N GLN A 698 13.52 -66.16 -6.72
CA GLN A 698 14.35 -67.32 -7.07
C GLN A 698 14.27 -68.42 -6.01
N ASN A 699 14.19 -68.09 -4.71
CA ASN A 699 14.05 -69.10 -3.66
C ASN A 699 12.66 -69.79 -3.64
N ASN A 700 11.58 -69.08 -4.00
CA ASN A 700 10.24 -69.68 -4.06
C ASN A 700 9.96 -70.45 -5.37
N ALA A 701 10.81 -70.32 -6.39
CA ALA A 701 10.72 -71.10 -7.63
C ALA A 701 11.59 -72.38 -7.60
N GLN A 702 12.48 -72.54 -6.62
CA GLN A 702 13.32 -73.73 -6.43
C GLN A 702 12.84 -74.70 -5.34
N GLN A 703 11.73 -74.42 -4.65
CA GLN A 703 11.10 -75.34 -3.67
C GLN A 703 9.79 -75.98 -4.14
N GLY A 704 9.53 -76.02 -5.44
CA GLY A 704 8.35 -76.67 -6.01
C GLY A 704 8.69 -77.52 -7.23
N GLY A 705 9.29 -78.69 -7.03
CA GLY A 705 9.56 -79.61 -8.13
C GLY A 705 10.45 -80.81 -7.81
N GLU A 706 9.99 -81.69 -6.93
CA GLU A 706 10.32 -83.13 -6.85
C GLU A 706 9.22 -83.69 -5.92
N GLY A 707 8.21 -84.45 -6.33
CA GLY A 707 8.16 -85.45 -7.39
C GLY A 707 8.29 -86.82 -6.73
N ASP A 708 7.20 -87.37 -6.20
CA ASP A 708 7.09 -88.81 -5.97
C ASP A 708 5.61 -89.27 -5.95
N GLY A 709 5.21 -89.88 -7.05
CA GLY A 709 4.43 -91.12 -7.04
C GLY A 709 5.20 -92.13 -7.92
N PRO A 710 4.92 -93.45 -7.89
CA PRO A 710 3.76 -94.12 -7.30
C PRO A 710 4.08 -95.38 -6.45
N GLN A 711 3.13 -95.77 -5.59
CA GLN A 711 2.70 -97.16 -5.38
C GLN A 711 1.23 -97.18 -4.92
#